data_AF-A0A9Y3VVK1-F1
#
_entry.id   AF-A0A9Y3VVK1-F1
#
_cell.length_a   1.000
_cell.length_b   1.000
_cell.length_c   1.000
_cell.angle_alpha   90.00
_cell.angle_beta   90.00
_cell.angle_gamma   90.00
#
_symmetry.space_group_name_H-M   'P 1'
#
loop_
_entity.id
_entity.type
_entity.pdbx_description
1 polymer ?
#
loop_
_entity_poly.entity_id
_entity_poly.type
_entity_poly.pdbx_seq_one_letter_code
_entity_poly.pdbx_strand_id
1 'polypeptide(L)'
;MKPNYVLQSVRSLDWDTAIFQKKINTTYIIPYPRPAIVTQPVDIHYNFCKLKPLSPEETLEEQLLLESIAWPETPSLPSPLFMNSSSDPAHSTFTILPRKREGQWQIGDNLEALIKIYDFMGRPKKYGGDVLLAQLHNPTLGAGVAGQVVDHLNGSYSAVFSLLWEGSAQVEVTLVHPSEAVTELRRVNIEEPDRIYFKSQFRSSLLTRTTTCNVCLRPTQPVCNYTDLRTGEPWFCYKPENMSCDTRISNYNGGYKESLTTMEKLFQSGVNMKVSIPASGPANVTVFPKQKAISRFRASRMSEGEQPFAWARQLEDTAASWLRSGLTEEEARLLNLVVLEQFVEGLPEATAHWVCCHRPPDLTTAVTLAEDHLAAGLLPAPQASRPRGGASERPPLPAARRRRGVTRRQPGATGSRTNAGTRLLEVRTAGTSAPGLPANGGRSGVVGQVFRVAGAPAPAPGPEGRTAYRGKTHRVKVAVSPRLSHPLILGTDWFHSLLGQYAGMRSRSVNSCDVCAALSSDVGSTDTDSGGEEVDGTSTEAPLPPVMHPTEDFPLEQSRDDTLCSAYDQVIDIDGRLVCPDAARTYPHFQLRNDRLYRVSRDTHTNEIRTQLLVSQSRRETIFQAAHSNPMAGHLGCEKTLECIMARFYWPGSWADVRRCCQLEVNSSSVESKPSGYYYQDVWRALGGTTVHQFNTSSAITRCLKGKLVHMYGDSTMRQWFEYLNAALPDLKEFNLHSHKSVGPLMALDYANNIFVMFRAHGPPLRTVSVPSMELHYIANELDNVLGGSNTVVVFGIWAHFDTFPIGFYIRRLMSIRSAVVRLLSRAPDTVVVIRTGNPKPYTILGAFVNSDWYTFQRLKALKAIFKGLNVHLVDAWEMVLAHHLPHSMHPQPSIIKNMINVFLSYICPPKGGFTSWADFLILGLKAFSG
;
A
#
# COMPACT_ATOMS: atom_id res chain seq x y z
N MET A 1 -54.39 -17.10 -55.05
CA MET A 1 -54.26 -17.52 -53.64
C MET A 1 -52.78 -17.40 -53.23
N LYS A 2 -52.43 -17.41 -51.93
CA LYS A 2 -51.12 -16.96 -51.35
C LYS A 2 -49.99 -18.01 -51.43
N PRO A 3 -48.68 -17.71 -51.18
CA PRO A 3 -47.97 -16.48 -50.73
C PRO A 3 -46.92 -15.94 -51.77
N ASN A 4 -46.05 -14.90 -51.67
CA ASN A 4 -45.42 -14.01 -50.64
C ASN A 4 -44.14 -14.58 -49.94
N TYR A 5 -42.93 -13.97 -49.86
CA TYR A 5 -42.22 -12.77 -50.43
C TYR A 5 -40.77 -13.22 -50.88
N VAL A 6 -39.78 -12.51 -51.50
CA VAL A 6 -39.22 -11.11 -51.61
C VAL A 6 -38.38 -10.69 -50.35
N LEU A 7 -37.08 -10.26 -50.36
CA LEU A 7 -36.33 -9.20 -51.11
C LEU A 7 -34.80 -9.45 -51.41
N GLN A 8 -34.33 -8.99 -52.60
CA GLN A 8 -33.09 -8.25 -53.05
C GLN A 8 -31.67 -8.46 -52.39
N SER A 9 -30.47 -8.41 -53.04
CA SER A 9 -29.87 -7.91 -54.33
C SER A 9 -29.27 -6.46 -54.32
N VAL A 10 -28.18 -6.04 -55.02
CA VAL A 10 -27.46 -6.58 -56.22
C VAL A 10 -25.89 -6.38 -56.28
N ARG A 11 -25.30 -5.40 -57.02
CA ARG A 11 -23.83 -5.20 -57.30
C ARG A 11 -23.45 -3.77 -57.77
N SER A 12 -22.19 -3.34 -57.56
CA SER A 12 -21.40 -2.36 -58.37
C SER A 12 -19.92 -2.35 -57.91
N LEU A 13 -18.86 -1.80 -58.54
CA LEU A 13 -18.38 -1.39 -59.89
C LEU A 13 -17.33 -0.26 -59.63
N ASP A 14 -16.13 -0.30 -60.23
CA ASP A 14 -15.02 0.65 -59.98
C ASP A 14 -15.30 2.11 -60.42
N TRP A 15 -14.64 3.09 -59.78
CA TRP A 15 -14.22 4.40 -60.34
C TRP A 15 -13.19 5.14 -59.46
N ASP A 16 -12.39 6.02 -60.06
CA ASP A 16 -11.49 6.97 -59.38
C ASP A 16 -12.23 8.01 -58.52
N THR A 17 -11.69 8.33 -57.33
CA THR A 17 -11.99 9.60 -56.64
C THR A 17 -10.76 10.21 -55.97
N ALA A 18 -9.98 10.96 -56.74
CA ALA A 18 -9.14 12.03 -56.21
C ALA A 18 -9.92 13.36 -56.24
N ILE A 19 -9.68 14.24 -55.27
CA ILE A 19 -10.07 15.68 -55.27
C ILE A 19 -11.59 15.97 -55.21
N PHE A 20 -12.15 16.11 -54.00
CA PHE A 20 -13.04 17.21 -53.57
C PHE A 20 -13.37 17.07 -52.06
N GLN A 21 -12.41 17.36 -51.17
CA GLN A 21 -12.23 18.67 -50.49
C GLN A 21 -13.38 19.19 -49.61
N LYS A 22 -13.02 19.54 -48.36
CA LYS A 22 -13.70 20.45 -47.40
C LYS A 22 -15.01 19.99 -46.73
N LYS A 23 -14.87 19.12 -45.73
CA LYS A 23 -14.87 19.56 -44.31
C LYS A 23 -14.27 18.46 -43.41
N ILE A 24 -14.11 18.75 -42.11
CA ILE A 24 -13.45 17.88 -41.11
C ILE A 24 -11.99 17.57 -41.47
N ASN A 25 -11.21 18.63 -41.72
CA ASN A 25 -9.76 18.57 -41.57
C ASN A 25 -9.40 19.46 -40.37
N THR A 26 -9.06 18.84 -39.23
CA THR A 26 -8.23 19.32 -38.09
C THR A 26 -8.54 18.42 -36.87
N THR A 27 -8.14 17.15 -36.94
CA THR A 27 -7.86 16.36 -35.74
C THR A 27 -6.35 16.11 -35.78
N TYR A 28 -5.62 16.62 -34.79
CA TYR A 28 -4.18 16.41 -34.73
C TYR A 28 -3.91 14.93 -34.48
N ILE A 29 -3.45 14.22 -35.51
CA ILE A 29 -2.84 12.91 -35.35
C ILE A 29 -1.53 13.16 -34.60
N ILE A 30 -1.55 12.95 -33.28
CA ILE A 30 -0.33 12.80 -32.49
C ILE A 30 0.36 11.55 -33.04
N PRO A 31 1.56 11.64 -33.64
CA PRO A 31 2.27 10.45 -34.06
C PRO A 31 2.61 9.66 -32.79
N TYR A 32 2.13 8.41 -32.71
CA TYR A 32 2.52 7.50 -31.64
C TYR A 32 4.06 7.50 -31.53
N PRO A 33 4.63 7.67 -30.32
CA PRO A 33 6.06 7.48 -30.16
C PRO A 33 6.38 6.05 -30.62
N ARG A 34 7.39 5.91 -31.46
CA ARG A 34 7.93 4.57 -31.78
C ARG A 34 8.29 3.91 -30.44
N PRO A 35 8.05 2.60 -30.25
CA PRO A 35 8.66 1.91 -29.12
C PRO A 35 10.16 2.18 -29.17
N ALA A 36 10.72 2.64 -28.06
CA ALA A 36 12.13 2.98 -28.01
C ALA A 36 12.93 1.74 -28.41
N ILE A 37 13.83 1.88 -29.38
CA ILE A 37 14.76 0.80 -29.73
C ILE A 37 15.81 0.80 -28.63
N VAL A 38 15.46 0.17 -27.51
CA VAL A 38 16.35 -0.04 -26.38
C VAL A 38 17.50 -0.91 -26.87
N THR A 39 18.63 -0.27 -27.16
CA THR A 39 19.90 -0.97 -27.32
C THR A 39 20.19 -1.66 -25.99
N GLN A 40 20.11 -2.99 -26.00
CA GLN A 40 20.25 -3.82 -24.81
C GLN A 40 21.52 -3.45 -24.04
N PRO A 41 21.44 -3.10 -22.75
CA PRO A 41 22.59 -3.12 -21.85
C PRO A 41 22.94 -4.58 -21.52
N VAL A 42 23.38 -5.33 -22.53
CA VAL A 42 23.95 -6.66 -22.35
C VAL A 42 25.13 -6.52 -21.40
N ASP A 43 24.98 -7.13 -20.23
CA ASP A 43 26.01 -7.24 -19.20
C ASP A 43 26.68 -5.89 -18.83
N ILE A 44 26.04 -5.10 -17.94
CA ILE A 44 26.67 -3.90 -17.37
C ILE A 44 27.79 -4.33 -16.41
N HIS A 45 28.93 -4.70 -17.01
CA HIS A 45 30.22 -4.88 -16.37
C HIS A 45 30.70 -3.53 -15.82
N TYR A 46 30.19 -3.15 -14.66
CA TYR A 46 30.88 -2.24 -13.76
C TYR A 46 32.24 -2.87 -13.46
N ASN A 47 33.31 -2.42 -14.15
CA ASN A 47 34.60 -3.15 -14.24
C ASN A 47 35.23 -3.56 -12.90
N PHE A 48 34.79 -2.96 -11.78
CA PHE A 48 35.17 -3.34 -10.43
C PHE A 48 34.00 -3.58 -9.44
N CYS A 49 32.72 -3.43 -9.83
CA CYS A 49 31.57 -3.83 -9.00
C CYS A 49 31.02 -5.19 -9.46
N LYS A 50 31.70 -6.29 -9.11
CA LYS A 50 31.18 -7.64 -9.40
C LYS A 50 30.06 -8.00 -8.43
N LEU A 51 28.82 -7.86 -8.90
CA LEU A 51 27.65 -8.45 -8.23
C LEU A 51 27.63 -9.97 -8.46
N LYS A 52 27.04 -10.73 -7.53
CA LYS A 52 26.81 -12.16 -7.70
C LYS A 52 25.87 -12.41 -8.91
N PRO A 53 26.08 -13.43 -9.75
CA PRO A 53 25.07 -13.86 -10.71
C PRO A 53 23.75 -14.20 -10.02
N LEU A 54 22.64 -13.86 -10.68
CA LEU A 54 21.28 -14.23 -10.29
C LEU A 54 20.88 -15.54 -10.99
N SER A 55 19.78 -16.16 -10.56
CA SER A 55 19.09 -17.18 -11.37
C SER A 55 18.53 -16.57 -12.67
N PRO A 56 18.22 -17.37 -13.72
CA PRO A 56 17.56 -16.88 -14.94
C PRO A 56 16.25 -16.13 -14.64
N GLU A 57 15.48 -16.63 -13.66
CA GLU A 57 14.19 -16.06 -13.23
C GLU A 57 14.38 -14.71 -12.54
N GLU A 58 15.29 -14.62 -11.56
CA GLU A 58 15.65 -13.36 -10.90
C GLU A 58 16.29 -12.35 -11.87
N THR A 59 17.02 -12.81 -12.90
CA THR A 59 17.62 -11.96 -13.92
C THR A 59 16.54 -11.34 -14.81
N LEU A 60 15.53 -12.12 -15.22
CA LEU A 60 14.36 -11.62 -15.94
C LEU A 60 13.54 -10.65 -15.08
N GLU A 61 13.37 -10.93 -13.78
CA GLU A 61 12.71 -9.99 -12.87
C GLU A 61 13.51 -8.69 -12.72
N GLU A 62 14.84 -8.72 -12.54
CA GLU A 62 15.66 -7.51 -12.48
C GLU A 62 15.58 -6.71 -13.79
N GLN A 63 15.59 -7.37 -14.95
CA GLN A 63 15.44 -6.70 -16.25
C GLN A 63 14.07 -6.00 -16.37
N LEU A 64 12.96 -6.71 -16.12
CA LEU A 64 11.61 -6.14 -16.20
C LEU A 64 11.43 -4.98 -15.20
N LEU A 65 12.04 -5.07 -14.02
CA LEU A 65 12.06 -3.99 -13.05
C LEU A 65 12.86 -2.78 -13.57
N LEU A 66 14.05 -2.98 -14.14
CA LEU A 66 14.87 -1.92 -14.74
C LEU A 66 14.14 -1.19 -15.88
N GLU A 67 13.47 -1.95 -16.76
CA GLU A 67 12.64 -1.42 -17.85
C GLU A 67 11.46 -0.61 -17.30
N SER A 68 10.73 -1.12 -16.30
CA SER A 68 9.57 -0.44 -15.70
C SER A 68 9.89 0.89 -15.02
N ILE A 69 11.13 1.08 -14.53
CA ILE A 69 11.55 2.30 -13.82
C ILE A 69 12.33 3.29 -14.70
N ALA A 70 12.57 2.93 -15.97
CA ALA A 70 13.48 3.61 -16.88
C ALA A 70 13.30 5.15 -16.87
N TRP A 71 14.42 5.84 -17.02
CA TRP A 71 14.45 7.29 -17.22
C TRP A 71 14.75 7.58 -18.69
N PRO A 72 14.08 8.57 -19.31
CA PRO A 72 14.33 8.99 -20.69
C PRO A 72 15.81 9.08 -21.06
N GLU A 73 16.10 8.84 -22.34
CA GLU A 73 17.42 9.08 -22.90
C GLU A 73 17.73 10.57 -22.86
N THR A 74 18.83 10.91 -22.18
CA THR A 74 19.34 12.27 -22.02
C THR A 74 20.52 12.48 -22.97
N PRO A 75 20.80 13.71 -23.42
CA PRO A 75 21.77 13.96 -24.49
C PRO A 75 23.19 13.53 -24.10
N SER A 76 23.98 13.13 -25.11
CA SER A 76 25.43 13.01 -25.00
C SER A 76 26.04 14.38 -24.71
N LEU A 77 26.73 14.52 -23.57
CA LEU A 77 27.35 15.77 -23.17
C LEU A 77 28.61 16.05 -24.01
N PRO A 78 28.75 17.23 -24.65
CA PRO A 78 30.02 17.63 -25.24
C PRO A 78 31.06 17.86 -24.13
N SER A 79 32.31 17.52 -24.42
CA SER A 79 33.45 17.82 -23.56
C SER A 79 34.26 18.98 -24.15
N PRO A 80 34.56 20.06 -23.38
CA PRO A 80 34.19 20.29 -21.99
C PRO A 80 32.71 20.65 -21.80
N LEU A 81 32.20 20.48 -20.57
CA LEU A 81 30.82 20.79 -20.20
C LEU A 81 30.53 22.30 -20.30
N PHE A 82 29.48 22.67 -21.04
CA PHE A 82 29.00 24.05 -21.19
C PHE A 82 27.57 24.21 -20.64
N MET A 83 27.35 25.24 -19.83
CA MET A 83 26.02 25.59 -19.32
C MET A 83 25.08 26.14 -20.39
N ASN A 84 25.59 26.73 -21.48
CA ASN A 84 24.78 27.48 -22.44
C ASN A 84 23.67 26.65 -23.12
N SER A 85 23.78 25.32 -23.16
CA SER A 85 22.76 24.37 -23.65
C SER A 85 22.05 23.58 -22.54
N SER A 86 22.43 23.76 -21.27
CA SER A 86 21.70 23.25 -20.12
C SER A 86 20.30 23.83 -20.09
N SER A 87 19.34 23.07 -19.57
CA SER A 87 18.01 23.60 -19.24
C SER A 87 18.12 24.75 -18.22
N ASP A 88 17.46 25.87 -18.51
CA ASP A 88 17.46 27.11 -17.74
C ASP A 88 16.05 27.42 -17.22
N PRO A 89 15.81 27.41 -15.89
CA PRO A 89 14.51 27.69 -15.32
C PRO A 89 14.06 29.15 -15.48
N ALA A 90 14.96 30.11 -15.74
CA ALA A 90 14.61 31.52 -15.90
C ALA A 90 14.05 31.85 -17.30
N HIS A 91 14.54 31.17 -18.35
CA HIS A 91 13.97 31.24 -19.70
C HIS A 91 12.82 30.23 -19.91
N SER A 92 12.74 29.18 -19.10
CA SER A 92 11.64 28.22 -19.11
C SER A 92 10.34 28.83 -18.59
N THR A 93 9.19 28.28 -18.99
CA THR A 93 7.87 28.75 -18.51
C THR A 93 6.89 27.61 -18.32
N PHE A 94 5.90 27.79 -17.45
CA PHE A 94 4.68 26.97 -17.43
C PHE A 94 3.43 27.81 -17.74
N THR A 95 2.39 27.18 -18.26
CA THR A 95 1.09 27.79 -18.60
C THR A 95 -0.02 26.84 -18.19
N ILE A 96 -0.93 27.31 -17.32
CA ILE A 96 -2.15 26.56 -16.99
C ILE A 96 -3.04 26.50 -18.23
N LEU A 97 -3.46 25.30 -18.64
CA LEU A 97 -4.30 25.09 -19.80
C LEU A 97 -5.78 25.40 -19.49
N PRO A 98 -6.57 25.90 -20.46
CA PRO A 98 -8.00 26.11 -20.27
C PRO A 98 -8.72 24.78 -20.03
N ARG A 99 -9.79 24.81 -19.23
CA ARG A 99 -10.56 23.60 -18.89
C ARG A 99 -11.19 23.00 -20.16
N LYS A 100 -11.03 21.69 -20.35
CA LYS A 100 -11.53 20.92 -21.52
C LYS A 100 -13.07 20.91 -21.66
N ARG A 101 -13.79 21.38 -20.64
CA ARG A 101 -15.24 21.66 -20.62
C ARG A 101 -15.46 23.09 -20.15
N GLU A 102 -16.35 23.84 -20.80
CA GLU A 102 -16.63 25.24 -20.43
C GLU A 102 -17.10 25.39 -18.97
N GLY A 103 -16.87 26.57 -18.40
CA GLY A 103 -17.26 26.92 -17.02
C GLY A 103 -16.10 26.88 -16.01
N GLN A 104 -16.46 27.08 -14.74
CA GLN A 104 -15.53 27.17 -13.62
C GLN A 104 -14.94 25.81 -13.22
N TRP A 105 -13.69 25.82 -12.76
CA TRP A 105 -13.03 24.66 -12.12
C TRP A 105 -13.79 24.20 -10.88
N GLN A 106 -13.96 22.88 -10.73
CA GLN A 106 -14.66 22.27 -9.60
C GLN A 106 -13.81 21.23 -8.87
N ILE A 107 -14.14 20.95 -7.61
CA ILE A 107 -13.56 19.82 -6.86
C ILE A 107 -13.84 18.52 -7.63
N GLY A 108 -12.77 17.78 -7.93
CA GLY A 108 -12.78 16.56 -8.75
C GLY A 108 -12.39 16.75 -10.21
N ASP A 109 -12.21 17.98 -10.71
CA ASP A 109 -11.57 18.23 -12.00
C ASP A 109 -10.05 17.93 -11.92
N ASN A 110 -9.45 17.51 -13.03
CA ASN A 110 -8.00 17.49 -13.21
C ASN A 110 -7.55 18.77 -13.94
N LEU A 111 -6.66 19.54 -13.29
CA LEU A 111 -5.99 20.72 -13.82
C LEU A 111 -4.72 20.29 -14.58
N GLU A 112 -4.48 20.83 -15.77
CA GLU A 112 -3.29 20.54 -16.57
C GLU A 112 -2.50 21.84 -16.82
N ALA A 113 -1.17 21.79 -16.64
CA ALA A 113 -0.26 22.89 -16.93
C ALA A 113 0.85 22.42 -17.87
N LEU A 114 0.94 23.07 -19.04
CA LEU A 114 2.00 22.81 -20.02
C LEU A 114 3.26 23.59 -19.64
N ILE A 115 4.36 22.86 -19.49
CA ILE A 115 5.69 23.37 -19.19
C ILE A 115 6.52 23.30 -20.48
N LYS A 116 7.28 24.37 -20.78
CA LYS A 116 8.22 24.45 -21.89
C LYS A 116 9.60 24.81 -21.35
N ILE A 117 10.57 23.93 -21.58
CA ILE A 117 11.94 24.13 -21.12
C ILE A 117 12.78 24.76 -22.23
N TYR A 118 13.56 25.76 -21.86
CA TYR A 118 14.48 26.49 -22.72
C TYR A 118 15.91 26.37 -22.18
N ASP A 119 16.91 26.60 -23.03
CA ASP A 119 18.31 26.69 -22.62
C ASP A 119 18.72 28.12 -22.22
N PHE A 120 19.93 28.25 -21.66
CA PHE A 120 20.53 29.54 -21.26
C PHE A 120 20.79 30.53 -22.42
N MET A 121 20.49 30.14 -23.67
CA MET A 121 20.49 31.02 -24.84
C MET A 121 19.06 31.36 -25.31
N GLY A 122 18.04 31.07 -24.50
CA GLY A 122 16.64 31.35 -24.80
C GLY A 122 16.05 30.46 -25.91
N ARG A 123 16.64 29.30 -26.19
CA ARG A 123 16.21 28.39 -27.27
C ARG A 123 15.44 27.20 -26.67
N PRO A 124 14.33 26.75 -27.26
CA PRO A 124 13.58 25.63 -26.72
C PRO A 124 14.42 24.35 -26.77
N LYS A 125 14.36 23.54 -25.70
CA LYS A 125 14.93 22.19 -25.68
C LYS A 125 14.26 21.33 -26.76
N LYS A 126 14.93 20.25 -27.16
CA LYS A 126 14.46 19.32 -28.22
C LYS A 126 14.33 17.87 -27.75
N TYR A 127 14.55 17.64 -26.47
CA TYR A 127 14.58 16.34 -25.79
C TYR A 127 14.12 16.54 -24.35
N GLY A 128 13.66 15.45 -23.72
CA GLY A 128 13.21 15.44 -22.33
C GLY A 128 14.31 15.06 -21.33
N GLY A 129 13.89 14.43 -20.23
CA GLY A 129 14.75 13.87 -19.19
C GLY A 129 15.16 14.83 -18.07
N ASP A 130 14.65 16.06 -18.05
CA ASP A 130 14.79 16.97 -16.90
C ASP A 130 13.97 16.44 -15.70
N VAL A 131 14.49 16.63 -14.49
CA VAL A 131 13.78 16.25 -13.26
C VAL A 131 12.99 17.45 -12.78
N LEU A 132 11.70 17.46 -13.06
CA LEU A 132 10.76 18.45 -12.56
C LEU A 132 9.98 17.89 -11.37
N LEU A 133 9.62 18.76 -10.42
CA LEU A 133 8.57 18.51 -9.43
C LEU A 133 7.48 19.54 -9.60
N ALA A 134 6.25 19.14 -9.33
CA ALA A 134 5.07 19.98 -9.43
C ALA A 134 4.25 19.89 -8.14
N GLN A 135 3.80 21.03 -7.63
CA GLN A 135 2.90 21.13 -6.49
C GLN A 135 1.75 22.05 -6.86
N LEU A 136 0.53 21.67 -6.47
CA LEU A 136 -0.59 22.60 -6.35
C LEU A 136 -0.79 22.85 -4.86
N HIS A 137 -0.78 24.10 -4.40
CA HIS A 137 -0.87 24.42 -2.98
C HIS A 137 -1.73 25.65 -2.64
N ASN A 138 -2.03 25.80 -1.35
CA ASN A 138 -2.49 27.04 -0.73
C ASN A 138 -1.93 27.07 0.71
N PRO A 139 -0.78 27.71 0.94
CA PRO A 139 -0.13 27.74 2.26
C PRO A 139 -1.01 28.32 3.37
N THR A 140 -1.83 29.33 3.08
CA THR A 140 -2.75 29.95 4.04
C THR A 140 -3.87 29.01 4.51
N LEU A 141 -4.23 28.02 3.68
CA LEU A 141 -5.23 26.99 3.97
C LEU A 141 -4.63 25.69 4.55
N GLY A 142 -3.30 25.62 4.67
CA GLY A 142 -2.60 24.37 4.99
C GLY A 142 -2.93 23.26 3.98
N ALA A 143 -3.07 23.61 2.69
CA ALA A 143 -3.54 22.70 1.66
C ALA A 143 -2.51 22.52 0.54
N GLY A 144 -2.47 21.32 -0.04
CA GLY A 144 -1.61 21.03 -1.19
C GLY A 144 -1.60 19.57 -1.64
N VAL A 145 -1.20 19.35 -2.89
CA VAL A 145 -1.14 18.04 -3.54
C VAL A 145 0.05 18.00 -4.52
N ALA A 146 0.68 16.84 -4.65
CA ALA A 146 1.72 16.60 -5.65
C ALA A 146 1.10 16.49 -7.06
N GLY A 147 1.74 17.11 -8.06
CA GLY A 147 1.36 16.97 -9.46
C GLY A 147 2.09 15.82 -10.15
N GLN A 148 1.38 15.06 -11.00
CA GLN A 148 1.98 14.08 -11.89
C GLN A 148 2.65 14.82 -13.06
N VAL A 149 3.97 14.71 -13.20
CA VAL A 149 4.70 15.25 -14.37
C VAL A 149 4.84 14.16 -15.43
N VAL A 150 4.44 14.50 -16.66
CA VAL A 150 4.62 13.68 -17.87
C VAL A 150 5.62 14.39 -18.78
N ASP A 151 6.63 13.66 -19.25
CA ASP A 151 7.63 14.13 -20.21
C ASP A 151 7.20 13.82 -21.64
N HIS A 152 7.17 14.82 -22.52
CA HIS A 152 6.80 14.66 -23.93
C HIS A 152 8.01 14.33 -24.83
N LEU A 153 9.17 14.08 -24.23
CA LEU A 153 10.45 13.69 -24.87
C LEU A 153 10.98 14.72 -25.88
N ASN A 154 10.48 15.95 -25.85
CA ASN A 154 10.70 16.97 -26.88
C ASN A 154 11.08 18.35 -26.33
N GLY A 155 11.34 18.46 -25.02
CA GLY A 155 11.57 19.75 -24.33
C GLY A 155 10.33 20.38 -23.70
N SER A 156 9.17 19.72 -23.79
CA SER A 156 7.95 20.09 -23.07
C SER A 156 7.44 18.96 -22.18
N TYR A 157 6.68 19.34 -21.15
CA TYR A 157 6.14 18.45 -20.12
C TYR A 157 4.72 18.90 -19.77
N SER A 158 3.83 18.00 -19.37
CA SER A 158 2.54 18.35 -18.73
C SER A 158 2.60 18.01 -17.25
N ALA A 159 2.21 18.96 -16.39
CA ALA A 159 1.94 18.71 -14.98
C ALA A 159 0.43 18.63 -14.74
N VAL A 160 -0.03 17.51 -14.18
CA VAL A 160 -1.45 17.23 -13.93
C VAL A 160 -1.72 17.20 -12.42
N PHE A 161 -2.76 17.90 -11.98
CA PHE A 161 -3.14 18.03 -10.56
C PHE A 161 -4.64 17.78 -10.39
N SER A 162 -5.03 16.92 -9.45
CA SER A 162 -6.44 16.79 -9.07
C SER A 162 -6.85 17.92 -8.13
N LEU A 163 -8.00 18.57 -8.40
CA LEU A 163 -8.52 19.67 -7.60
C LEU A 163 -9.32 19.14 -6.40
N LEU A 164 -8.77 19.26 -5.19
CA LEU A 164 -9.23 18.52 -4.00
C LEU A 164 -9.76 19.39 -2.84
N TRP A 165 -9.81 20.71 -3.02
CA TRP A 165 -10.35 21.68 -2.05
C TRP A 165 -11.08 22.84 -2.73
N GLU A 166 -11.93 23.54 -1.97
CA GLU A 166 -12.60 24.79 -2.39
C GLU A 166 -11.71 26.01 -2.12
N GLY A 167 -11.74 27.00 -3.01
CA GLY A 167 -11.01 28.26 -2.87
C GLY A 167 -9.81 28.40 -3.83
N SER A 168 -8.85 29.27 -3.48
CA SER A 168 -7.65 29.47 -4.29
C SER A 168 -6.73 28.25 -4.26
N ALA A 169 -6.15 27.93 -5.41
CA ALA A 169 -5.08 26.94 -5.56
C ALA A 169 -4.01 27.50 -6.52
N GLN A 170 -2.75 27.49 -6.09
CA GLN A 170 -1.61 28.00 -6.85
C GLN A 170 -0.71 26.85 -7.30
N VAL A 171 -0.30 26.87 -8.57
CA VAL A 171 0.64 25.93 -9.17
C VAL A 171 2.07 26.44 -8.94
N GLU A 172 2.95 25.54 -8.50
CA GLU A 172 4.39 25.70 -8.52
C GLU A 172 5.03 24.53 -9.29
N VAL A 173 6.03 24.84 -10.11
CA VAL A 173 6.85 23.87 -10.85
C VAL A 173 8.32 24.16 -10.55
N THR A 174 9.07 23.17 -10.10
CA THR A 174 10.49 23.29 -9.74
C THR A 174 11.37 22.45 -10.66
N LEU A 175 12.35 23.06 -11.33
CA LEU A 175 13.47 22.35 -11.95
C LEU A 175 14.39 21.85 -10.83
N VAL A 176 14.46 20.53 -10.65
CA VAL A 176 15.32 19.88 -9.64
C VAL A 176 16.70 19.56 -10.20
N HIS A 177 16.74 18.99 -11.40
CA HIS A 177 17.96 18.73 -12.18
C HIS A 177 17.67 18.94 -13.67
N PRO A 178 18.54 19.63 -14.44
CA PRO A 178 18.47 19.58 -15.89
C PRO A 178 18.83 18.18 -16.41
N SER A 179 18.35 17.85 -17.60
CA SER A 179 18.64 16.62 -18.36
C SER A 179 20.15 16.39 -18.53
N GLU A 180 20.93 17.46 -18.69
CA GLU A 180 22.40 17.42 -18.71
C GLU A 180 22.99 16.87 -17.40
N ALA A 181 22.48 17.36 -16.25
CA ALA A 181 22.91 16.86 -14.94
C ALA A 181 22.47 15.41 -14.72
N VAL A 182 21.35 14.98 -15.31
CA VAL A 182 20.93 13.57 -15.26
C VAL A 182 21.86 12.66 -16.07
N THR A 183 22.33 13.06 -17.25
CA THR A 183 23.40 12.32 -17.97
C THR A 183 24.62 12.13 -17.08
N GLU A 184 25.08 13.21 -16.42
CA GLU A 184 26.31 13.16 -15.61
C GLU A 184 26.13 12.38 -14.31
N LEU A 185 24.99 12.50 -13.62
CA LEU A 185 24.65 11.63 -12.49
C LEU A 185 24.60 10.15 -12.90
N ARG A 186 24.10 9.83 -14.09
CA ARG A 186 24.11 8.46 -14.63
C ARG A 186 25.55 7.97 -14.84
N ARG A 187 26.43 8.76 -15.48
CA ARG A 187 27.85 8.41 -15.67
C ARG A 187 28.56 8.17 -14.33
N VAL A 188 28.44 9.09 -13.38
CA VAL A 188 29.15 9.04 -12.10
C VAL A 188 28.71 7.86 -11.22
N ASN A 189 27.44 7.44 -11.29
CA ASN A 189 27.00 6.20 -10.62
C ASN A 189 27.52 4.92 -11.27
N ILE A 190 28.00 4.96 -12.52
CA ILE A 190 28.59 3.80 -13.23
C ILE A 190 30.11 3.76 -13.03
N GLU A 191 30.80 4.89 -13.19
CA GLU A 191 32.28 4.99 -13.19
C GLU A 191 32.88 5.25 -11.79
N GLU A 192 32.14 5.95 -10.92
CA GLU A 192 32.54 6.27 -9.54
C GLU A 192 31.47 5.88 -8.48
N PRO A 193 30.94 4.63 -8.46
CA PRO A 193 30.12 4.16 -7.36
C PRO A 193 30.89 4.05 -6.03
N ASP A 194 32.23 3.98 -6.08
CA ASP A 194 33.11 4.01 -4.90
C ASP A 194 33.48 5.43 -4.42
N ARG A 195 32.79 6.48 -4.89
CA ARG A 195 33.01 7.86 -4.43
C ARG A 195 32.55 8.14 -2.99
N ILE A 196 31.60 7.36 -2.47
CA ILE A 196 31.49 7.13 -1.03
C ILE A 196 32.29 5.88 -0.73
N TYR A 197 33.17 5.97 0.24
CA TYR A 197 33.95 4.83 0.73
C TYR A 197 33.76 4.66 2.23
N PHE A 198 33.82 3.42 2.69
CA PHE A 198 33.63 3.05 4.10
C PHE A 198 34.97 2.61 4.69
N LYS A 199 35.07 2.55 6.02
CA LYS A 199 36.26 2.07 6.72
C LYS A 199 35.84 1.02 7.75
N SER A 200 36.65 -0.03 7.89
CA SER A 200 36.54 -1.00 8.98
C SER A 200 37.85 -1.05 9.77
N GLN A 201 37.75 -1.21 11.08
CA GLN A 201 38.91 -1.52 11.92
C GLN A 201 39.08 -3.03 12.06
N PHE A 202 40.33 -3.45 12.12
CA PHE A 202 40.80 -4.81 12.30
C PHE A 202 41.75 -4.84 13.49
N ARG A 203 41.58 -5.80 14.41
CA ARG A 203 42.37 -5.85 15.66
C ARG A 203 42.96 -7.24 15.88
N SER A 204 44.29 -7.34 15.82
CA SER A 204 45.05 -8.53 16.19
C SER A 204 45.87 -8.22 17.44
N SER A 205 45.50 -8.82 18.57
CA SER A 205 46.04 -8.52 19.91
C SER A 205 46.03 -7.01 20.21
N LEU A 206 47.21 -6.36 20.27
CA LEU A 206 47.34 -4.92 20.53
C LEU A 206 47.34 -4.08 19.24
N LEU A 207 47.61 -4.67 18.07
CA LEU A 207 47.69 -3.94 16.82
C LEU A 207 46.29 -3.72 16.24
N THR A 208 45.94 -2.45 15.99
CA THR A 208 44.74 -2.09 15.23
C THR A 208 45.16 -1.51 13.87
N ARG A 209 44.53 -1.99 12.79
CA ARG A 209 44.66 -1.42 11.43
C ARG A 209 43.28 -1.03 10.92
N THR A 210 43.24 -0.06 10.01
CA THR A 210 42.01 0.42 9.37
C THR A 210 42.17 0.26 7.87
N THR A 211 41.20 -0.37 7.21
CA THR A 211 41.19 -0.50 5.74
C THR A 211 39.86 -0.03 5.15
N THR A 212 39.88 0.30 3.86
CA THR A 212 38.70 0.73 3.11
C THR A 212 37.79 -0.46 2.81
N CYS A 213 36.48 -0.24 2.93
CA CYS A 213 35.43 -1.19 2.61
C CYS A 213 34.39 -0.56 1.68
N ASN A 214 33.74 -1.40 0.87
CA ASN A 214 32.66 -0.99 -0.01
C ASN A 214 31.90 -2.20 -0.59
N VAL A 215 30.77 -1.93 -1.26
CA VAL A 215 30.14 -2.84 -2.23
C VAL A 215 31.02 -2.95 -3.49
N CYS A 216 31.60 -1.82 -3.92
CA CYS A 216 32.47 -1.70 -5.08
C CYS A 216 33.91 -1.38 -4.65
N LEU A 217 34.81 -2.36 -4.70
CA LEU A 217 36.25 -2.13 -4.46
C LEU A 217 37.04 -2.39 -5.74
N ARG A 218 37.98 -1.48 -6.06
CA ARG A 218 38.87 -1.63 -7.21
C ARG A 218 39.87 -2.77 -6.89
N PRO A 219 40.21 -3.66 -7.84
CA PRO A 219 41.03 -4.85 -7.55
C PRO A 219 42.54 -4.53 -7.47
N THR A 220 42.90 -3.52 -6.66
CA THR A 220 44.28 -3.02 -6.51
C THR A 220 45.09 -3.78 -5.46
N GLN A 221 44.42 -4.52 -4.57
CA GLN A 221 45.03 -5.29 -3.47
C GLN A 221 44.10 -6.42 -3.01
N PRO A 222 44.59 -7.43 -2.29
CA PRO A 222 43.76 -8.53 -1.79
C PRO A 222 42.57 -8.04 -0.94
N VAL A 223 41.43 -8.72 -1.06
CA VAL A 223 40.19 -8.37 -0.35
C VAL A 223 39.77 -9.45 0.65
N CYS A 224 39.16 -9.01 1.74
CA CYS A 224 38.33 -9.81 2.62
C CYS A 224 36.88 -9.75 2.13
N ASN A 225 36.26 -10.90 1.90
CA ASN A 225 34.87 -11.04 1.49
C ASN A 225 33.96 -11.25 2.71
N TYR A 226 32.92 -10.43 2.82
CA TYR A 226 31.88 -10.49 3.85
C TYR A 226 30.47 -10.43 3.24
N THR A 227 30.33 -10.97 2.02
CA THR A 227 29.03 -11.22 1.39
C THR A 227 28.16 -12.05 2.33
N ASP A 228 26.91 -11.63 2.53
CA ASP A 228 26.01 -12.33 3.45
C ASP A 228 25.69 -13.74 2.96
N LEU A 229 25.78 -14.73 3.86
CA LEU A 229 25.58 -16.14 3.51
C LEU A 229 24.11 -16.52 3.29
N ARG A 230 23.15 -15.69 3.73
CA ARG A 230 21.70 -15.94 3.59
C ARG A 230 21.10 -15.14 2.44
N THR A 231 21.46 -13.87 2.28
CA THR A 231 20.93 -12.99 1.23
C THR A 231 21.84 -12.87 0.00
N GLY A 232 23.10 -13.32 0.08
CA GLY A 232 24.08 -13.13 -1.00
C GLY A 232 24.50 -11.66 -1.20
N GLU A 233 24.19 -10.78 -0.26
CA GLU A 233 24.38 -9.33 -0.40
C GLU A 233 25.86 -8.95 -0.20
N PRO A 234 26.53 -8.37 -1.22
CA PRO A 234 27.98 -8.21 -1.22
C PRO A 234 28.49 -7.11 -0.28
N TRP A 235 29.54 -7.43 0.48
CA TRP A 235 30.34 -6.46 1.21
C TRP A 235 31.81 -6.88 1.24
N PHE A 236 32.71 -5.96 0.87
CA PHE A 236 34.15 -6.24 0.78
C PHE A 236 34.96 -5.21 1.56
N CYS A 237 36.12 -5.62 2.07
CA CYS A 237 37.15 -4.72 2.58
C CYS A 237 38.51 -5.08 1.97
N TYR A 238 39.41 -4.12 1.79
CA TYR A 238 40.81 -4.46 1.53
C TYR A 238 41.40 -5.20 2.74
N LYS A 239 42.19 -6.26 2.47
CA LYS A 239 42.81 -7.06 3.53
C LYS A 239 43.91 -6.25 4.22
N PRO A 240 43.88 -6.10 5.56
CA PRO A 240 44.98 -5.49 6.31
C PRO A 240 46.27 -6.31 6.21
N GLU A 241 47.41 -5.60 6.17
CA GLU A 241 48.74 -6.19 6.29
C GLU A 241 48.86 -7.02 7.57
N ASN A 242 49.43 -8.23 7.46
CA ASN A 242 49.78 -9.13 8.56
C ASN A 242 48.63 -9.41 9.56
N MET A 243 47.38 -9.45 9.08
CA MET A 243 46.18 -9.77 9.85
C MET A 243 45.22 -10.69 9.09
N SER A 244 44.39 -11.44 9.83
CA SER A 244 43.28 -12.21 9.24
C SER A 244 42.03 -11.34 9.05
N CYS A 245 41.19 -11.73 8.07
CA CYS A 245 39.91 -11.09 7.81
C CYS A 245 38.93 -11.20 9.00
N ASP A 246 39.06 -12.24 9.82
CA ASP A 246 38.22 -12.51 10.99
C ASP A 246 38.46 -11.50 12.14
N THR A 247 39.52 -10.69 12.04
CA THR A 247 39.85 -9.65 13.03
C THR A 247 39.04 -8.37 12.86
N ARG A 248 38.08 -8.30 11.92
CA ARG A 248 37.24 -7.12 11.66
C ARG A 248 36.28 -6.84 12.83
N ILE A 249 36.46 -5.70 13.49
CA ILE A 249 35.72 -5.33 14.70
C ILE A 249 34.61 -4.29 14.48
N SER A 250 34.71 -3.42 13.47
CA SER A 250 33.77 -2.32 13.25
C SER A 250 33.65 -1.89 11.79
N ASN A 251 32.63 -1.10 11.45
CA ASN A 251 32.42 -0.46 10.15
C ASN A 251 31.87 0.96 10.33
N TYR A 252 32.30 1.93 9.51
CA TYR A 252 31.81 3.31 9.53
C TYR A 252 31.93 4.01 8.17
N ASN A 253 31.25 5.16 8.03
CA ASN A 253 31.41 6.07 6.89
C ASN A 253 32.86 6.56 6.82
N GLY A 254 33.56 6.26 5.71
CA GLY A 254 34.98 6.53 5.56
C GLY A 254 35.31 7.91 5.01
N GLY A 255 34.41 8.47 4.19
CA GLY A 255 34.49 9.79 3.59
C GLY A 255 33.87 9.86 2.19
N TYR A 256 34.11 10.97 1.51
CA TYR A 256 33.80 11.21 0.10
C TYR A 256 35.12 11.38 -0.69
N LYS A 257 35.14 11.08 -1.98
CA LYS A 257 36.24 11.44 -2.90
C LYS A 257 36.08 12.88 -3.39
N GLU A 258 37.20 13.55 -3.67
CA GLU A 258 37.27 14.99 -3.99
C GLU A 258 37.08 15.33 -5.48
N SER A 259 36.79 14.33 -6.32
CA SER A 259 36.65 14.46 -7.79
C SER A 259 35.31 15.11 -8.20
N LEU A 260 35.08 16.35 -7.80
CA LEU A 260 33.82 17.08 -8.04
C LEU A 260 33.97 18.27 -9.00
N THR A 261 35.14 18.91 -9.04
CA THR A 261 35.39 20.25 -9.63
C THR A 261 35.01 20.44 -11.10
N THR A 262 35.00 19.37 -11.91
CA THR A 262 34.58 19.46 -13.32
C THR A 262 33.06 19.59 -13.46
N MET A 263 32.30 18.97 -12.55
CA MET A 263 30.86 18.86 -12.63
C MET A 263 30.12 20.06 -12.03
N GLU A 264 30.71 20.76 -11.05
CA GLU A 264 30.07 21.86 -10.29
C GLU A 264 29.40 22.90 -11.19
N LYS A 265 29.93 23.10 -12.40
CA LYS A 265 29.37 23.93 -13.47
C LYS A 265 27.91 23.61 -13.81
N LEU A 266 27.50 22.34 -13.77
CA LEU A 266 26.12 21.89 -14.05
C LEU A 266 25.21 21.90 -12.80
N PHE A 267 25.75 22.12 -11.60
CA PHE A 267 25.00 22.04 -10.34
C PHE A 267 25.05 23.38 -9.60
N GLN A 268 24.36 24.39 -10.13
CA GLN A 268 24.42 25.76 -9.63
C GLN A 268 23.19 26.13 -8.80
N SER A 269 23.42 26.42 -7.51
CA SER A 269 22.40 26.83 -6.53
C SER A 269 21.68 28.09 -6.98
N GLY A 270 20.35 28.08 -7.03
CA GLY A 270 19.57 29.26 -7.43
C GLY A 270 19.66 29.62 -8.92
N VAL A 271 20.36 28.83 -9.73
CA VAL A 271 20.52 29.03 -11.18
C VAL A 271 19.84 27.92 -11.96
N ASN A 272 20.20 26.64 -11.74
CA ASN A 272 19.56 25.49 -12.42
C ASN A 272 19.22 24.32 -11.46
N MET A 273 19.52 24.45 -10.17
CA MET A 273 19.31 23.43 -9.15
C MET A 273 18.25 23.85 -8.12
N LYS A 274 17.14 23.10 -8.04
CA LYS A 274 15.99 23.38 -7.15
C LYS A 274 15.44 24.81 -7.30
N VAL A 275 15.21 25.22 -8.55
CA VAL A 275 14.71 26.57 -8.90
C VAL A 275 13.30 26.47 -9.49
N SER A 276 12.40 27.35 -9.05
CA SER A 276 11.02 27.38 -9.53
C SER A 276 10.93 28.05 -10.91
N ILE A 277 10.21 27.42 -11.82
CA ILE A 277 9.97 27.89 -13.19
C ILE A 277 8.84 28.93 -13.16
N PRO A 278 8.97 30.11 -13.80
CA PRO A 278 7.93 31.13 -13.81
C PRO A 278 6.71 30.74 -14.64
N ALA A 279 5.55 31.30 -14.29
CA ALA A 279 4.35 31.19 -15.10
C ALA A 279 4.36 32.22 -16.24
N SER A 280 3.94 31.82 -17.44
CA SER A 280 3.70 32.74 -18.57
C SER A 280 2.36 33.49 -18.49
N GLY A 281 1.62 33.33 -17.39
CA GLY A 281 0.26 33.83 -17.18
C GLY A 281 -0.19 33.58 -15.74
N PRO A 282 -1.50 33.48 -15.46
CA PRO A 282 -1.99 33.17 -14.12
C PRO A 282 -1.42 31.85 -13.59
N ALA A 283 -0.75 31.92 -12.43
CA ALA A 283 -0.24 30.75 -11.70
C ALA A 283 -1.29 30.12 -10.76
N ASN A 284 -2.47 30.74 -10.64
CA ASN A 284 -3.51 30.35 -9.70
C ASN A 284 -4.87 30.14 -10.37
N VAL A 285 -5.69 29.28 -9.78
CA VAL A 285 -7.09 29.04 -10.14
C VAL A 285 -7.98 29.12 -8.90
N THR A 286 -9.24 29.51 -9.08
CA THR A 286 -10.28 29.38 -8.06
C THR A 286 -11.08 28.11 -8.31
N VAL A 287 -11.05 27.20 -7.34
CA VAL A 287 -11.78 25.93 -7.35
C VAL A 287 -13.11 26.12 -6.61
N PHE A 288 -14.20 25.78 -7.29
CA PHE A 288 -15.56 25.88 -6.77
C PHE A 288 -16.04 24.51 -6.24
N PRO A 289 -17.00 24.47 -5.29
CA PRO A 289 -17.54 23.21 -4.83
C PRO A 289 -18.34 22.54 -5.96
N LYS A 290 -18.16 21.23 -6.16
CA LYS A 290 -19.00 20.43 -7.06
C LYS A 290 -20.47 20.63 -6.67
N GLN A 291 -21.35 20.92 -7.63
CA GLN A 291 -22.67 21.49 -7.34
C GLN A 291 -23.48 20.65 -6.34
N LYS A 292 -23.93 21.29 -5.25
CA LYS A 292 -24.71 20.68 -4.15
C LYS A 292 -26.11 20.19 -4.56
N ALA A 293 -26.44 20.21 -5.85
CA ALA A 293 -27.72 19.76 -6.39
C ALA A 293 -27.90 18.24 -6.25
N ILE A 294 -26.88 17.44 -6.62
CA ILE A 294 -26.90 15.98 -6.48
C ILE A 294 -27.04 15.57 -5.00
N SER A 295 -26.31 16.21 -4.09
CA SER A 295 -26.44 15.96 -2.65
C SER A 295 -27.78 16.39 -2.07
N ARG A 296 -28.43 17.43 -2.62
CA ARG A 296 -29.77 17.87 -2.19
C ARG A 296 -30.86 16.94 -2.67
N PHE A 297 -30.74 16.43 -3.89
CA PHE A 297 -31.65 15.43 -4.45
C PHE A 297 -31.57 14.10 -3.69
N ARG A 298 -30.36 13.58 -3.42
CA ARG A 298 -30.20 12.37 -2.58
C ARG A 298 -30.66 12.55 -1.13
N ALA A 299 -30.60 13.77 -0.61
CA ALA A 299 -31.16 14.14 0.69
C ALA A 299 -32.63 14.57 0.63
N SER A 300 -33.28 14.55 -0.54
CA SER A 300 -34.70 14.88 -0.68
C SER A 300 -35.56 13.77 -0.10
N ARG A 301 -36.65 14.15 0.56
CA ARG A 301 -37.67 13.28 1.15
C ARG A 301 -39.02 13.94 0.96
N MET A 302 -40.08 13.16 0.74
CA MET A 302 -41.43 13.68 0.57
C MET A 302 -41.92 14.32 1.87
N SER A 303 -42.54 15.50 1.79
CA SER A 303 -43.02 16.21 2.97
C SER A 303 -44.31 15.59 3.52
N GLU A 304 -44.55 15.73 4.82
CA GLU A 304 -45.77 15.23 5.46
C GLU A 304 -47.00 15.99 4.93
N GLY A 305 -47.87 15.30 4.18
CA GLY A 305 -49.03 15.87 3.49
C GLY A 305 -48.79 16.34 2.04
N GLU A 306 -47.58 16.13 1.50
CA GLU A 306 -47.28 16.38 0.08
C GLU A 306 -47.83 15.26 -0.82
N GLN A 307 -48.22 15.61 -2.05
CA GLN A 307 -48.76 14.63 -3.02
C GLN A 307 -47.62 13.94 -3.79
N PRO A 308 -47.61 12.59 -3.90
CA PRO A 308 -46.54 11.87 -4.57
C PRO A 308 -46.26 12.34 -6.01
N PHE A 309 -47.29 12.58 -6.83
CA PHE A 309 -47.10 13.14 -8.18
C PHE A 309 -46.39 14.51 -8.18
N ALA A 310 -46.72 15.40 -7.24
CA ALA A 310 -46.12 16.73 -7.17
C ALA A 310 -44.64 16.67 -6.77
N TRP A 311 -44.31 15.81 -5.80
CA TRP A 311 -42.93 15.60 -5.35
C TRP A 311 -42.09 14.85 -6.40
N ALA A 312 -42.66 13.84 -7.07
CA ALA A 312 -42.04 13.19 -8.23
C ALA A 312 -41.68 14.20 -9.32
N ARG A 313 -42.60 15.14 -9.64
CA ARG A 313 -42.34 16.19 -10.62
C ARG A 313 -41.22 17.16 -10.17
N GLN A 314 -41.15 17.48 -8.88
CA GLN A 314 -40.04 18.26 -8.33
C GLN A 314 -38.70 17.53 -8.46
N LEU A 315 -38.66 16.20 -8.30
CA LEU A 315 -37.46 15.39 -8.54
C LEU A 315 -37.07 15.37 -10.03
N GLU A 316 -38.02 15.23 -10.95
CA GLU A 316 -37.80 15.32 -12.40
C GLU A 316 -37.20 16.68 -12.79
N ASP A 317 -37.84 17.80 -12.39
CA ASP A 317 -37.36 19.16 -12.68
C ASP A 317 -35.98 19.42 -12.05
N THR A 318 -35.73 18.88 -10.85
CA THR A 318 -34.42 18.96 -10.19
C THR A 318 -33.34 18.18 -10.94
N ALA A 319 -33.64 16.96 -11.39
CA ALA A 319 -32.70 16.12 -12.14
C ALA A 319 -32.41 16.69 -13.54
N ALA A 320 -33.45 17.19 -14.23
CA ALA A 320 -33.32 17.89 -15.51
C ALA A 320 -32.45 19.16 -15.38
N SER A 321 -32.51 19.87 -14.24
CA SER A 321 -31.68 21.06 -14.01
C SER A 321 -30.16 20.81 -14.01
N TRP A 322 -29.71 19.55 -13.89
CA TRP A 322 -28.29 19.19 -13.96
C TRP A 322 -27.76 19.13 -15.39
N LEU A 323 -28.66 19.02 -16.37
CA LEU A 323 -28.36 18.66 -17.74
C LEU A 323 -28.74 19.83 -18.67
N ARG A 324 -27.74 20.60 -19.08
CA ARG A 324 -27.93 21.62 -20.12
C ARG A 324 -28.20 20.94 -21.46
N SER A 325 -29.08 21.56 -22.25
CA SER A 325 -29.77 20.99 -23.41
C SER A 325 -28.91 20.18 -24.39
N GLY A 326 -29.29 18.92 -24.62
CA GLY A 326 -28.75 18.07 -25.69
C GLY A 326 -28.41 16.64 -25.27
N LEU A 327 -29.38 15.89 -24.74
CA LEU A 327 -29.19 14.50 -24.28
C LEU A 327 -29.35 13.48 -25.41
N THR A 328 -28.61 12.38 -25.30
CA THR A 328 -28.90 11.13 -26.01
C THR A 328 -30.04 10.35 -25.33
N GLU A 329 -30.63 9.39 -26.05
CA GLU A 329 -31.74 8.59 -25.53
C GLU A 329 -31.31 7.69 -24.34
N GLU A 330 -30.06 7.25 -24.31
CA GLU A 330 -29.49 6.42 -23.23
C GLU A 330 -29.32 7.22 -21.93
N GLU A 331 -28.80 8.45 -22.02
CA GLU A 331 -28.67 9.37 -20.87
C GLU A 331 -30.05 9.72 -20.27
N ALA A 332 -31.07 9.90 -21.12
CA ALA A 332 -32.45 10.15 -20.67
C ALA A 332 -33.04 8.93 -19.93
N ARG A 333 -32.79 7.70 -20.41
CA ARG A 333 -33.21 6.46 -19.74
C ARG A 333 -32.52 6.30 -18.37
N LEU A 334 -31.23 6.58 -18.29
CA LEU A 334 -30.47 6.54 -17.01
C LEU A 334 -30.98 7.59 -16.02
N LEU A 335 -31.33 8.80 -16.48
CA LEU A 335 -31.90 9.83 -15.62
C LEU A 335 -33.22 9.39 -14.99
N ASN A 336 -34.12 8.79 -15.78
CA ASN A 336 -35.42 8.31 -15.29
C ASN A 336 -35.28 7.22 -14.22
N LEU A 337 -34.29 6.33 -14.35
CA LEU A 337 -33.99 5.33 -13.32
C LEU A 337 -33.51 5.97 -12.00
N VAL A 338 -32.67 7.01 -12.08
CA VAL A 338 -32.19 7.76 -10.90
C VAL A 338 -33.32 8.55 -10.21
N VAL A 339 -34.29 9.06 -10.97
CA VAL A 339 -35.49 9.71 -10.40
C VAL A 339 -36.44 8.70 -9.77
N LEU A 340 -36.69 7.55 -10.41
CA LEU A 340 -37.47 6.44 -9.83
C LEU A 340 -36.87 5.93 -8.52
N GLU A 341 -35.55 5.66 -8.49
CA GLU A 341 -34.83 5.25 -7.28
C GLU A 341 -34.99 6.28 -6.16
N GLN A 342 -34.76 7.56 -6.45
CA GLN A 342 -34.83 8.61 -5.43
C GLN A 342 -36.25 8.86 -4.92
N PHE A 343 -37.25 8.70 -5.79
CA PHE A 343 -38.65 8.77 -5.41
C PHE A 343 -38.96 7.66 -4.40
N VAL A 344 -38.64 6.39 -4.72
CA VAL A 344 -38.92 5.26 -3.83
C VAL A 344 -38.13 5.34 -2.51
N GLU A 345 -36.86 5.76 -2.53
CA GLU A 345 -36.02 5.94 -1.32
C GLU A 345 -36.51 7.08 -0.41
N GLY A 346 -37.25 8.06 -0.95
CA GLY A 346 -37.69 9.25 -0.22
C GLY A 346 -39.16 9.31 0.16
N LEU A 347 -39.95 8.29 -0.17
CA LEU A 347 -41.30 8.08 0.34
C LEU A 347 -41.29 7.76 1.86
N PRO A 348 -42.42 7.96 2.58
CA PRO A 348 -42.60 7.45 3.94
C PRO A 348 -42.43 5.93 4.00
N GLU A 349 -41.82 5.41 5.07
CA GLU A 349 -41.34 4.01 5.19
C GLU A 349 -42.38 2.94 4.79
N ALA A 350 -43.63 3.07 5.25
CA ALA A 350 -44.71 2.14 4.90
C ALA A 350 -45.08 2.19 3.40
N THR A 351 -45.18 3.40 2.83
CA THR A 351 -45.46 3.62 1.40
C THR A 351 -44.29 3.14 0.53
N ALA A 352 -43.05 3.43 0.94
CA ALA A 352 -41.84 2.95 0.26
C ALA A 352 -41.80 1.42 0.22
N HIS A 353 -42.07 0.74 1.35
CA HIS A 353 -42.16 -0.72 1.42
C HIS A 353 -43.26 -1.27 0.49
N TRP A 354 -44.46 -0.65 0.50
CA TRP A 354 -45.56 -1.04 -0.39
C TRP A 354 -45.20 -0.93 -1.87
N VAL A 355 -44.62 0.20 -2.30
CA VAL A 355 -44.19 0.41 -3.70
C VAL A 355 -43.08 -0.58 -4.08
N CYS A 356 -42.09 -0.80 -3.22
CA CYS A 356 -41.03 -1.80 -3.41
C CYS A 356 -41.57 -3.23 -3.63
N CYS A 357 -42.58 -3.65 -2.87
CA CYS A 357 -43.20 -4.98 -3.03
C CYS A 357 -43.81 -5.19 -4.43
N HIS A 358 -44.27 -4.13 -5.08
CA HIS A 358 -44.94 -4.19 -6.39
C HIS A 358 -43.99 -4.01 -7.59
N ARG A 359 -42.71 -3.67 -7.35
CA ARG A 359 -41.66 -3.55 -8.39
C ARG A 359 -42.08 -2.72 -9.63
N PRO A 360 -42.43 -1.43 -9.47
CA PRO A 360 -42.80 -0.58 -10.60
C PRO A 360 -41.68 -0.52 -11.66
N PRO A 361 -41.99 -0.63 -12.97
CA PRO A 361 -41.01 -0.54 -14.04
C PRO A 361 -40.60 0.91 -14.36
N ASP A 362 -41.40 1.89 -13.95
CA ASP A 362 -41.22 3.32 -14.22
C ASP A 362 -41.75 4.20 -13.08
N LEU A 363 -41.39 5.48 -13.13
CA LEU A 363 -41.79 6.49 -12.14
C LEU A 363 -43.31 6.68 -12.07
N THR A 364 -44.01 6.61 -13.21
CA THR A 364 -45.47 6.79 -13.28
C THR A 364 -46.19 5.70 -12.48
N THR A 365 -45.81 4.45 -12.66
CA THR A 365 -46.35 3.31 -11.92
C THR A 365 -46.01 3.42 -10.42
N ALA A 366 -44.80 3.87 -10.08
CA ALA A 366 -44.40 4.09 -8.69
C ALA A 366 -45.25 5.17 -7.99
N VAL A 367 -45.56 6.27 -8.70
CA VAL A 367 -46.42 7.35 -8.21
C VAL A 367 -47.83 6.84 -7.94
N THR A 368 -48.46 6.14 -8.89
CA THR A 368 -49.82 5.59 -8.69
C THR A 368 -49.88 4.62 -7.51
N LEU A 369 -48.90 3.72 -7.37
CA LEU A 369 -48.81 2.80 -6.23
C LEU A 369 -48.64 3.51 -4.88
N ALA A 370 -47.97 4.67 -4.85
CA ALA A 370 -47.83 5.49 -3.65
C ALA A 370 -49.14 6.23 -3.32
N GLU A 371 -49.83 6.77 -4.32
CA GLU A 371 -51.11 7.46 -4.17
C GLU A 371 -52.23 6.52 -3.72
N ASP A 372 -52.35 5.34 -4.32
CA ASP A 372 -53.29 4.29 -3.92
C ASP A 372 -53.10 3.87 -2.45
N HIS A 373 -51.84 3.72 -2.00
CA HIS A 373 -51.52 3.35 -0.62
C HIS A 373 -51.92 4.42 0.38
N LEU A 374 -51.60 5.69 0.08
CA LEU A 374 -51.95 6.83 0.92
C LEU A 374 -53.47 7.09 0.94
N ALA A 375 -54.16 6.86 -0.17
CA ALA A 375 -55.63 6.91 -0.24
C ALA A 375 -56.30 5.78 0.57
N ALA A 376 -55.76 4.55 0.51
CA ALA A 376 -56.26 3.42 1.30
C ALA A 376 -56.14 3.66 2.82
N GLY A 377 -55.11 4.40 3.25
CA GLY A 377 -54.92 4.80 4.65
C GLY A 377 -55.97 5.77 5.21
N LEU A 378 -56.85 6.35 4.38
CA LEU A 378 -57.89 7.29 4.78
C LEU A 378 -59.27 6.65 5.02
N LEU A 379 -59.39 5.33 4.87
CA LEU A 379 -60.67 4.62 5.05
C LEU A 379 -61.02 4.40 6.54
N PRO A 380 -62.26 4.72 6.99
CA PRO A 380 -62.69 4.44 8.36
C PRO A 380 -62.72 2.93 8.66
N ALA A 381 -62.14 2.52 9.79
CA ALA A 381 -62.03 1.12 10.18
C ALA A 381 -63.42 0.45 10.36
N PRO A 382 -63.64 -0.78 9.86
CA PRO A 382 -64.90 -1.51 10.03
C PRO A 382 -65.24 -1.79 11.51
N GLN A 383 -66.52 -1.70 11.87
CA GLN A 383 -66.99 -2.00 13.22
C GLN A 383 -66.99 -3.51 13.47
N ALA A 384 -65.99 -4.00 14.23
CA ALA A 384 -65.94 -5.39 14.67
C ALA A 384 -67.12 -5.73 15.61
N SER A 385 -67.83 -6.82 15.31
CA SER A 385 -69.00 -7.27 16.05
C SER A 385 -68.62 -7.96 17.38
N ARG A 386 -69.45 -7.76 18.41
CA ARG A 386 -69.23 -8.28 19.77
C ARG A 386 -69.74 -9.71 19.96
N PRO A 387 -68.94 -10.61 20.58
CA PRO A 387 -69.46 -11.69 21.42
C PRO A 387 -70.05 -11.17 22.75
N ARG A 388 -70.85 -11.99 23.45
CA ARG A 388 -71.56 -11.63 24.71
C ARG A 388 -71.07 -12.47 25.90
N GLY A 389 -70.98 -11.83 27.08
CA GLY A 389 -70.85 -12.48 28.41
C GLY A 389 -69.40 -12.73 28.86
N GLY A 390 -69.06 -12.65 30.15
CA GLY A 390 -69.86 -12.27 31.34
C GLY A 390 -69.00 -12.27 32.63
N ALA A 391 -69.50 -11.64 33.71
CA ALA A 391 -68.77 -11.27 34.95
C ALA A 391 -67.63 -10.23 34.73
N SER A 392 -67.49 -9.09 35.42
CA SER A 392 -67.79 -8.65 36.80
C SER A 392 -66.77 -9.21 37.82
N GLU A 393 -66.10 -8.41 38.68
CA GLU A 393 -66.42 -7.06 39.19
C GLU A 393 -65.30 -5.99 39.04
N ARG A 394 -65.55 -4.80 39.62
CA ARG A 394 -64.82 -3.50 39.68
C ARG A 394 -65.41 -2.74 40.91
N PRO A 395 -65.01 -1.50 41.31
CA PRO A 395 -63.93 -0.56 40.90
C PRO A 395 -63.09 -0.17 42.17
N PRO A 396 -62.53 1.05 42.42
CA PRO A 396 -62.37 2.26 41.60
C PRO A 396 -60.99 2.98 41.62
N LEU A 397 -60.82 3.87 40.63
CA LEU A 397 -59.88 5.00 40.62
C LEU A 397 -60.55 6.24 41.30
N PRO A 398 -59.81 7.32 41.64
CA PRO A 398 -59.81 8.44 40.69
C PRO A 398 -58.58 9.38 40.66
N ALA A 399 -58.27 9.84 39.44
CA ALA A 399 -57.90 11.21 39.03
C ALA A 399 -56.88 12.09 39.81
N ALA A 400 -55.98 12.73 39.04
CA ALA A 400 -55.14 13.86 39.48
C ALA A 400 -55.80 15.24 39.20
N ARG A 401 -55.53 16.29 40.00
CA ARG A 401 -55.73 17.70 39.57
C ARG A 401 -55.08 18.81 40.42
N ARG A 402 -54.84 19.94 39.73
CA ARG A 402 -54.49 21.33 40.16
C ARG A 402 -53.00 21.56 40.57
N ARG A 403 -52.27 22.63 40.17
CA ARG A 403 -52.41 23.98 39.53
C ARG A 403 -52.33 25.21 40.46
N ARG A 404 -51.46 26.17 40.06
CA ARG A 404 -51.26 27.58 40.54
C ARG A 404 -50.67 27.68 41.97
N GLY A 405 -49.85 28.67 42.35
CA GLY A 405 -49.27 29.86 41.67
C GLY A 405 -48.50 30.74 42.70
N VAL A 406 -47.98 31.95 42.46
CA VAL A 406 -47.80 32.79 41.25
C VAL A 406 -46.86 34.01 41.59
N THR A 407 -46.25 34.69 40.60
CA THR A 407 -45.51 36.00 40.67
C THR A 407 -44.23 36.10 41.54
N ARG A 408 -43.36 37.13 41.47
CA ARG A 408 -42.81 38.01 40.38
C ARG A 408 -41.81 39.01 41.01
N ARG A 409 -40.54 39.08 40.57
CA ARG A 409 -39.75 40.34 40.40
C ARG A 409 -38.32 40.11 39.89
N GLN A 410 -37.93 40.95 38.92
CA GLN A 410 -36.58 41.45 38.67
C GLN A 410 -36.47 42.85 39.38
N PRO A 411 -35.30 43.53 39.53
CA PRO A 411 -34.29 43.74 38.49
C PRO A 411 -32.82 43.90 38.98
N GLY A 412 -31.95 44.39 38.09
CA GLY A 412 -30.85 45.29 38.48
C GLY A 412 -29.44 44.72 38.27
N ALA A 413 -28.54 45.59 37.79
CA ALA A 413 -27.12 45.32 37.67
C ALA A 413 -26.31 46.43 38.37
N THR A 414 -25.12 46.08 38.86
CA THR A 414 -23.89 46.90 38.99
C THR A 414 -22.85 46.06 39.77
N GLY A 415 -21.59 46.46 39.81
CA GLY A 415 -20.55 45.77 40.58
C GLY A 415 -19.64 46.75 41.33
N SER A 416 -18.81 46.24 42.24
CA SER A 416 -17.60 46.91 42.76
C SER A 416 -16.79 45.98 43.68
N ARG A 417 -15.54 46.37 43.94
CA ARG A 417 -14.63 45.87 45.00
C ARG A 417 -15.27 46.14 46.38
N THR A 418 -15.07 45.36 47.45
CA THR A 418 -13.83 45.22 48.26
C THR A 418 -13.91 43.94 49.12
N ASN A 419 -12.85 43.20 49.53
CA ASN A 419 -11.50 43.48 50.07
C ASN A 419 -11.43 43.50 51.63
N ALA A 420 -11.16 42.32 52.23
CA ALA A 420 -10.60 42.11 53.57
C ALA A 420 -10.01 40.67 53.65
N GLY A 421 -8.79 40.41 54.12
CA GLY A 421 -7.69 41.32 54.50
C GLY A 421 -6.34 40.60 54.70
N THR A 422 -5.26 41.38 54.77
CA THR A 422 -3.88 41.15 55.31
C THR A 422 -3.53 39.80 55.96
N ARG A 423 -2.29 39.26 55.87
CA ARG A 423 -0.92 39.87 55.74
C ARG A 423 0.03 38.80 55.12
N LEU A 424 1.07 39.03 54.29
CA LEU A 424 2.26 39.93 54.34
C LEU A 424 3.18 39.65 55.54
N LEU A 425 4.51 39.46 55.44
CA LEU A 425 5.51 39.66 54.35
C LEU A 425 6.34 38.36 54.09
N GLU A 426 7.07 38.14 52.98
CA GLU A 426 8.33 38.76 52.48
C GLU A 426 9.49 38.72 53.53
N VAL A 427 10.77 38.48 53.19
CA VAL A 427 11.62 39.21 52.22
C VAL A 427 12.64 38.32 51.47
N ARG A 428 13.07 38.87 50.32
CA ARG A 428 14.16 38.57 49.34
C ARG A 428 15.56 38.33 49.98
N THR A 429 16.66 37.97 49.31
CA THR A 429 17.23 38.37 47.99
C THR A 429 18.13 37.27 47.35
N ALA A 430 18.60 37.50 46.11
CA ALA A 430 19.45 36.59 45.33
C ALA A 430 20.97 36.82 45.54
N GLY A 431 21.80 35.83 45.18
CA GLY A 431 23.27 35.95 45.19
C GLY A 431 23.98 34.76 44.49
N THR A 432 24.75 35.06 43.44
CA THR A 432 25.53 34.13 42.60
C THR A 432 26.70 33.44 43.32
N SER A 433 27.00 32.18 42.99
CA SER A 433 28.34 31.74 42.49
C SER A 433 28.50 30.22 42.28
N ALA A 434 29.48 29.88 41.44
CA ALA A 434 30.19 28.60 41.30
C ALA A 434 31.71 28.94 41.31
N PRO A 435 32.69 28.01 41.40
CA PRO A 435 32.63 26.56 41.19
C PRO A 435 33.31 25.68 42.27
N GLY A 436 33.34 24.36 42.08
CA GLY A 436 34.15 23.44 42.89
C GLY A 436 34.09 21.96 42.48
N LEU A 437 35.24 21.41 42.11
CA LEU A 437 35.60 19.97 42.06
C LEU A 437 36.82 19.80 43.01
N PRO A 438 37.12 18.62 43.61
CA PRO A 438 37.21 17.33 42.89
C PRO A 438 36.94 16.03 43.71
N ALA A 439 37.36 14.89 43.12
CA ALA A 439 37.88 13.66 43.75
C ALA A 439 36.94 12.54 44.25
N ASN A 440 36.86 11.50 43.41
CA ASN A 440 36.93 10.05 43.70
C ASN A 440 36.66 9.51 45.13
N GLY A 441 35.72 8.56 45.22
CA GLY A 441 35.60 7.59 46.31
C GLY A 441 34.89 6.31 45.83
N GLY A 442 35.62 5.38 45.22
CA GLY A 442 35.03 4.18 44.59
C GLY A 442 34.80 3.01 45.55
N ARG A 443 33.81 2.15 45.24
CA ARG A 443 33.74 0.76 45.72
C ARG A 443 33.42 -0.19 44.57
N SER A 444 34.09 -1.34 44.59
CA SER A 444 34.11 -2.30 43.49
C SER A 444 32.80 -3.10 43.36
N GLY A 445 32.31 -3.23 42.12
CA GLY A 445 31.36 -4.28 41.74
C GLY A 445 32.13 -5.46 41.13
N VAL A 446 31.97 -6.65 41.70
CA VAL A 446 32.76 -7.83 41.31
C VAL A 446 32.45 -8.28 39.89
N VAL A 447 33.48 -8.35 39.04
CA VAL A 447 33.39 -8.94 37.70
C VAL A 447 33.41 -10.46 37.82
N GLY A 448 32.30 -11.12 37.49
CA GLY A 448 32.25 -12.57 37.33
C GLY A 448 32.84 -12.98 35.98
N GLN A 449 33.97 -13.69 35.99
CA GLN A 449 34.46 -14.38 34.79
C GLN A 449 33.58 -15.61 34.49
N VAL A 450 33.17 -15.76 33.23
CA VAL A 450 32.55 -17.01 32.73
C VAL A 450 33.58 -17.70 31.84
N PHE A 451 34.02 -18.88 32.24
CA PHE A 451 34.93 -19.70 31.43
C PHE A 451 34.20 -20.34 30.25
N ARG A 452 34.90 -20.44 29.12
CA ARG A 452 34.37 -20.94 27.85
C ARG A 452 34.21 -22.46 27.89
N VAL A 453 32.99 -22.95 28.09
CA VAL A 453 32.68 -24.39 27.93
C VAL A 453 32.54 -24.69 26.44
N ALA A 454 33.31 -25.66 25.94
CA ALA A 454 33.20 -26.18 24.57
C ALA A 454 32.46 -27.52 24.61
N GLY A 455 31.29 -27.58 23.98
CA GLY A 455 30.44 -28.77 23.93
C GLY A 455 29.07 -28.44 23.34
N ALA A 456 28.38 -29.43 22.76
CA ALA A 456 27.04 -29.24 22.21
C ALA A 456 26.00 -29.01 23.33
N PRO A 457 25.03 -28.09 23.15
CA PRO A 457 24.10 -27.71 24.21
C PRO A 457 22.98 -28.74 24.41
N ALA A 458 23.25 -29.78 25.20
CA ALA A 458 22.20 -30.56 25.84
C ALA A 458 21.50 -29.73 26.96
N PRO A 459 20.19 -29.87 27.18
CA PRO A 459 19.44 -29.05 28.14
C PRO A 459 19.66 -29.50 29.60
N ALA A 460 20.84 -29.21 30.15
CA ALA A 460 21.13 -29.38 31.57
C ALA A 460 20.63 -28.18 32.41
N PRO A 461 20.11 -28.38 33.63
CA PRO A 461 19.81 -27.29 34.54
C PRO A 461 21.11 -26.60 34.99
N GLY A 462 21.22 -25.29 34.77
CA GLY A 462 22.41 -24.52 35.12
C GLY A 462 22.55 -24.26 36.64
N PRO A 463 23.73 -23.78 37.08
CA PRO A 463 24.05 -23.62 38.50
C PRO A 463 23.15 -22.57 39.21
N GLU A 464 22.90 -22.79 40.50
CA GLU A 464 22.22 -21.81 41.35
C GLU A 464 23.14 -20.63 41.70
N GLY A 465 22.81 -19.44 41.19
CA GLY A 465 23.43 -18.20 41.57
C GLY A 465 22.77 -17.57 42.80
N ARG A 466 23.49 -16.66 43.48
CA ARG A 466 22.93 -15.75 44.49
C ARG A 466 23.18 -14.31 44.06
N THR A 467 22.15 -13.47 44.08
CA THR A 467 22.23 -12.05 43.74
C THR A 467 21.70 -11.18 44.88
N ALA A 468 22.32 -10.02 45.11
CA ALA A 468 21.92 -9.07 46.15
C ALA A 468 21.16 -7.90 45.51
N TYR A 469 19.88 -7.74 45.86
CA TYR A 469 19.05 -6.62 45.42
C TYR A 469 18.36 -5.96 46.61
N ARG A 470 18.46 -4.63 46.73
CA ARG A 470 17.95 -3.83 47.86
C ARG A 470 18.28 -4.42 49.25
N GLY A 471 19.53 -4.88 49.42
CA GLY A 471 20.02 -5.47 50.67
C GLY A 471 19.55 -6.89 50.98
N LYS A 472 18.71 -7.51 50.14
CA LYS A 472 18.26 -8.90 50.28
C LYS A 472 18.96 -9.81 49.27
N THR A 473 19.34 -11.01 49.71
CA THR A 473 19.97 -12.02 48.85
C THR A 473 18.91 -12.96 48.30
N HIS A 474 18.82 -13.06 46.98
CA HIS A 474 17.87 -13.90 46.25
C HIS A 474 18.65 -15.05 45.59
N ARG A 475 18.09 -16.26 45.60
CA ARG A 475 18.62 -17.38 44.79
C ARG A 475 18.03 -17.29 43.39
N VAL A 476 18.82 -17.56 42.36
CA VAL A 476 18.40 -17.52 40.96
C VAL A 476 18.93 -18.75 40.24
N LYS A 477 18.06 -19.45 39.51
CA LYS A 477 18.48 -20.53 38.60
C LYS A 477 18.75 -19.94 37.23
N VAL A 478 19.95 -20.16 36.71
CA VAL A 478 20.34 -19.72 35.37
C VAL A 478 20.09 -20.87 34.40
N ALA A 479 19.40 -20.59 33.29
CA ALA A 479 19.18 -21.53 32.20
C ALA A 479 19.38 -20.82 30.85
N VAL A 480 19.86 -21.54 29.85
CA VAL A 480 20.06 -21.03 28.49
C VAL A 480 18.97 -21.60 27.60
N SER A 481 18.12 -20.73 27.04
CA SER A 481 17.09 -21.14 26.06
C SER A 481 17.62 -20.93 24.64
N PRO A 482 17.69 -21.97 23.80
CA PRO A 482 18.07 -21.83 22.39
C PRO A 482 17.00 -21.12 21.53
N ARG A 483 15.87 -20.71 22.12
CA ARG A 483 14.77 -19.99 21.46
C ARG A 483 14.73 -18.48 21.76
N LEU A 484 15.73 -17.95 22.48
CA LEU A 484 15.86 -16.51 22.74
C LEU A 484 17.03 -15.93 21.94
N SER A 485 16.78 -14.87 21.18
CA SER A 485 17.78 -14.19 20.34
C SER A 485 18.78 -13.33 21.14
N HIS A 486 18.54 -13.14 22.44
CA HIS A 486 19.39 -12.38 23.36
C HIS A 486 19.48 -13.12 24.72
N PRO A 487 20.63 -13.10 25.41
CA PRO A 487 20.77 -13.73 26.72
C PRO A 487 19.99 -12.96 27.79
N LEU A 488 18.82 -13.48 28.17
CA LEU A 488 17.91 -12.83 29.11
C LEU A 488 17.98 -13.48 30.50
N ILE A 489 18.35 -12.72 31.54
CA ILE A 489 18.28 -13.18 32.93
C ILE A 489 16.86 -12.95 33.45
N LEU A 490 16.05 -14.02 33.47
CA LEU A 490 14.70 -14.00 34.02
C LEU A 490 14.72 -14.28 35.53
N GLY A 491 13.97 -13.48 36.29
CA GLY A 491 13.67 -13.76 37.70
C GLY A 491 12.68 -14.92 37.85
N THR A 492 12.75 -15.63 38.97
CA THR A 492 11.94 -16.83 39.28
C THR A 492 10.45 -16.56 39.52
N ASP A 493 10.07 -15.29 39.58
CA ASP A 493 8.81 -14.75 40.07
C ASP A 493 7.60 -15.05 39.14
N TRP A 494 7.86 -15.40 37.87
CA TRP A 494 6.86 -15.45 36.81
C TRP A 494 5.90 -16.66 36.85
N PHE A 495 6.27 -17.75 37.54
CA PHE A 495 5.52 -19.02 37.47
C PHE A 495 4.39 -19.17 38.50
N HIS A 496 4.28 -18.28 39.49
CA HIS A 496 3.29 -18.42 40.58
C HIS A 496 2.02 -17.57 40.46
N SER A 497 1.98 -16.57 39.57
CA SER A 497 0.77 -15.75 39.39
C SER A 497 -0.26 -16.36 38.43
N LEU A 498 0.16 -17.17 37.46
CA LEU A 498 -0.70 -17.66 36.38
C LEU A 498 -1.57 -18.89 36.75
N LEU A 499 -1.24 -19.60 37.83
CA LEU A 499 -1.97 -20.79 38.30
C LEU A 499 -2.79 -20.55 39.59
N GLY A 500 -2.83 -19.32 40.09
CA GLY A 500 -3.54 -18.95 41.32
C GLY A 500 -5.03 -18.59 41.17
N GLN A 501 -5.58 -18.55 39.95
CA GLN A 501 -6.94 -18.06 39.68
C GLN A 501 -7.90 -19.10 39.04
N TYR A 502 -7.49 -20.36 38.91
CA TYR A 502 -8.33 -21.44 38.34
C TYR A 502 -8.41 -22.66 39.28
N ALA A 503 -8.84 -22.46 40.52
CA ALA A 503 -9.15 -23.55 41.46
C ALA A 503 -10.26 -23.16 42.46
N GLY A 504 -11.44 -23.79 42.34
CA GLY A 504 -12.64 -23.56 43.17
C GLY A 504 -13.66 -22.63 42.49
N MET A 505 -14.97 -22.93 42.47
CA MET A 505 -15.73 -23.90 43.26
C MET A 505 -16.79 -24.71 42.46
N ARG A 506 -16.97 -25.96 42.91
CA ARG A 506 -18.23 -26.76 42.96
C ARG A 506 -18.97 -27.12 41.66
N SER A 507 -19.03 -28.44 41.42
CA SER A 507 -20.05 -29.11 40.58
C SER A 507 -21.00 -29.94 41.46
N ARG A 508 -22.31 -29.88 41.14
CA ARG A 508 -23.44 -30.80 41.49
C ARG A 508 -24.73 -30.16 40.91
N SER A 509 -25.73 -30.87 40.40
CA SER A 509 -25.94 -32.34 40.32
C SER A 509 -26.97 -32.75 39.24
N VAL A 510 -26.64 -33.82 38.50
CA VAL A 510 -27.47 -35.00 38.14
C VAL A 510 -28.98 -34.85 37.84
N ASN A 511 -29.37 -35.26 36.62
CA ASN A 511 -30.33 -36.33 36.28
C ASN A 511 -30.05 -36.73 34.81
N SER A 512 -29.67 -37.98 34.48
CA SER A 512 -30.51 -39.18 34.25
C SER A 512 -31.55 -39.00 33.12
N CYS A 513 -31.78 -39.97 32.23
CA CYS A 513 -31.79 -41.44 32.43
C CYS A 513 -31.11 -42.25 31.30
N ASP A 514 -30.90 -43.54 31.56
CA ASP A 514 -30.12 -44.52 30.78
C ASP A 514 -30.96 -45.36 29.80
N VAL A 515 -30.27 -45.99 28.82
CA VAL A 515 -30.37 -47.45 28.57
C VAL A 515 -28.97 -47.99 28.19
N CYS A 516 -28.55 -49.10 28.80
CA CYS A 516 -27.27 -49.82 28.57
C CYS A 516 -27.29 -50.62 27.24
N ALA A 517 -26.20 -50.83 26.47
CA ALA A 517 -24.81 -51.27 26.75
C ALA A 517 -24.63 -52.81 26.85
N ALA A 518 -23.37 -53.27 26.76
CA ALA A 518 -22.87 -54.62 26.38
C ALA A 518 -22.78 -54.82 24.84
N LEU A 519 -21.72 -55.40 24.24
CA LEU A 519 -20.47 -56.05 24.72
C LEU A 519 -19.25 -55.28 24.11
N SER A 520 -18.07 -55.13 24.71
CA SER A 520 -17.04 -56.14 25.12
C SER A 520 -16.56 -57.02 23.93
N SER A 521 -15.26 -57.27 23.71
CA SER A 521 -14.05 -57.00 24.52
C SER A 521 -12.76 -56.88 23.67
N ASP A 522 -11.61 -56.75 24.34
CA ASP A 522 -10.25 -56.78 23.80
C ASP A 522 -9.89 -58.05 23.00
N VAL A 523 -8.83 -57.96 22.18
CA VAL A 523 -7.60 -58.78 22.26
C VAL A 523 -6.64 -58.37 21.14
N GLY A 524 -5.32 -58.46 21.37
CA GLY A 524 -4.32 -58.43 20.32
C GLY A 524 -3.32 -59.58 20.49
N SER A 525 -2.83 -60.13 19.37
CA SER A 525 -1.68 -61.05 19.37
C SER A 525 -0.97 -61.15 18.01
N THR A 526 0.18 -61.82 18.03
CA THR A 526 1.18 -62.01 16.97
C THR A 526 0.76 -62.94 15.84
N ASP A 527 1.34 -62.73 14.66
CA ASP A 527 2.17 -63.68 13.88
C ASP A 527 2.20 -63.26 12.39
N THR A 528 3.33 -62.92 11.75
CA THR A 528 4.62 -63.59 11.41
C THR A 528 4.64 -64.22 10.01
N ASP A 529 5.67 -63.81 9.24
CA ASP A 529 6.34 -64.43 8.08
C ASP A 529 5.63 -64.55 6.70
N SER A 530 6.28 -64.00 5.64
CA SER A 530 6.55 -64.62 4.31
C SER A 530 6.98 -63.56 3.26
N GLY A 531 8.22 -63.64 2.78
CA GLY A 531 8.95 -62.60 2.03
C GLY A 531 8.60 -62.29 0.56
N GLY A 532 9.49 -61.52 -0.10
CA GLY A 532 9.44 -61.13 -1.52
C GLY A 532 10.01 -59.71 -1.75
N GLU A 533 10.93 -59.54 -2.72
CA GLU A 533 11.67 -58.28 -2.95
C GLU A 533 11.28 -57.55 -4.26
N GLU A 534 11.47 -56.22 -4.23
CA GLU A 534 11.64 -55.23 -5.33
C GLU A 534 10.66 -55.17 -6.55
N VAL A 535 10.17 -53.98 -6.89
CA VAL A 535 10.72 -53.10 -7.95
C VAL A 535 9.88 -51.81 -8.14
N ASP A 536 10.58 -50.66 -8.21
CA ASP A 536 10.16 -49.32 -8.68
C ASP A 536 8.99 -48.59 -7.98
N GLY A 537 8.92 -47.27 -8.15
CA GLY A 537 8.20 -46.34 -7.27
C GLY A 537 6.91 -45.71 -7.81
N THR A 538 6.23 -44.93 -6.97
CA THR A 538 5.06 -44.14 -7.36
C THR A 538 4.93 -42.82 -6.60
N SER A 539 4.68 -41.75 -7.35
CA SER A 539 3.94 -40.52 -7.00
C SER A 539 3.95 -40.02 -5.55
N THR A 540 4.64 -38.89 -5.33
CA THR A 540 4.30 -37.95 -4.24
C THR A 540 2.86 -37.45 -4.42
N GLU A 541 1.99 -37.70 -3.44
CA GLU A 541 0.61 -37.24 -3.48
C GLU A 541 0.52 -35.70 -3.32
N ALA A 542 -0.22 -35.04 -4.22
CA ALA A 542 -0.35 -33.58 -4.21
C ALA A 542 -1.49 -33.13 -3.28
N PRO A 543 -1.36 -31.98 -2.57
CA PRO A 543 -2.42 -31.47 -1.71
C PRO A 543 -3.75 -31.26 -2.45
N LEU A 544 -4.85 -31.69 -1.81
CA LEU A 544 -6.21 -31.54 -2.33
C LEU A 544 -6.56 -30.07 -2.61
N PRO A 545 -7.35 -29.78 -3.66
CA PRO A 545 -7.76 -28.41 -3.98
C PRO A 545 -8.65 -27.83 -2.87
N PRO A 546 -8.62 -26.49 -2.66
CA PRO A 546 -9.44 -25.84 -1.63
C PRO A 546 -10.93 -26.02 -1.92
N VAL A 547 -11.69 -26.39 -0.88
CA VAL A 547 -13.14 -26.57 -0.97
C VAL A 547 -13.82 -25.22 -1.17
N MET A 548 -14.47 -25.03 -2.32
CA MET A 548 -15.34 -23.89 -2.55
C MET A 548 -16.70 -24.13 -1.87
N HIS A 549 -17.16 -23.15 -1.07
CA HIS A 549 -18.52 -23.16 -0.54
C HIS A 549 -19.55 -22.87 -1.64
N PRO A 550 -20.78 -23.40 -1.55
CA PRO A 550 -21.75 -23.36 -2.64
C PRO A 550 -22.47 -22.01 -2.74
N THR A 551 -22.20 -21.28 -3.81
CA THR A 551 -23.11 -20.28 -4.40
C THR A 551 -23.40 -20.71 -5.83
N GLU A 552 -24.69 -20.94 -6.09
CA GLU A 552 -25.29 -21.52 -7.30
C GLU A 552 -24.79 -22.92 -7.69
N ASP A 553 -25.64 -23.63 -8.44
CA ASP A 553 -25.38 -24.98 -8.91
C ASP A 553 -24.56 -24.91 -10.20
N PHE A 554 -23.26 -25.19 -10.12
CA PHE A 554 -22.33 -24.97 -11.23
C PHE A 554 -22.67 -25.76 -12.52
N PRO A 555 -23.11 -27.04 -12.47
CA PRO A 555 -23.73 -27.71 -13.61
C PRO A 555 -24.88 -26.91 -14.26
N LEU A 556 -25.78 -26.34 -13.46
CA LEU A 556 -26.89 -25.52 -13.94
C LEU A 556 -26.41 -24.23 -14.61
N GLU A 557 -25.37 -23.57 -14.06
CA GLU A 557 -24.70 -22.45 -14.74
C GLU A 557 -24.06 -22.85 -16.07
N GLN A 558 -23.33 -23.97 -16.12
CA GLN A 558 -22.74 -24.45 -17.38
C GLN A 558 -23.84 -24.68 -18.43
N SER A 559 -24.96 -25.31 -18.04
CA SER A 559 -26.09 -25.63 -18.92
C SER A 559 -26.90 -24.42 -19.42
N ARG A 560 -26.75 -23.26 -18.77
CA ARG A 560 -27.45 -22.00 -19.09
C ARG A 560 -26.56 -20.97 -19.77
N ASP A 561 -25.30 -21.28 -20.02
CA ASP A 561 -24.38 -20.40 -20.74
C ASP A 561 -24.50 -20.68 -22.25
N ASP A 562 -25.15 -19.76 -22.97
CA ASP A 562 -25.30 -19.81 -24.43
C ASP A 562 -23.96 -20.00 -25.17
N THR A 563 -22.85 -19.52 -24.59
CA THR A 563 -21.50 -19.67 -25.17
C THR A 563 -20.91 -21.07 -24.99
N LEU A 564 -21.56 -21.95 -24.21
CA LEU A 564 -21.20 -23.35 -24.02
C LEU A 564 -22.14 -24.34 -24.73
N CYS A 565 -23.31 -23.92 -25.22
CA CYS A 565 -24.30 -24.82 -25.86
C CYS A 565 -23.69 -25.70 -26.95
N SER A 566 -22.90 -25.12 -27.86
CA SER A 566 -22.22 -25.87 -28.93
C SER A 566 -21.25 -26.96 -28.41
N ALA A 567 -20.74 -26.83 -27.19
CA ALA A 567 -19.92 -27.87 -26.55
C ALA A 567 -20.76 -28.97 -25.87
N TYR A 568 -21.99 -28.66 -25.43
CA TYR A 568 -22.99 -29.67 -25.03
C TYR A 568 -23.46 -30.49 -26.25
N ASP A 569 -23.74 -29.83 -27.38
CA ASP A 569 -24.14 -30.49 -28.64
C ASP A 569 -23.07 -31.47 -29.18
N GLN A 570 -21.81 -31.32 -28.73
CA GLN A 570 -20.65 -32.12 -29.15
C GLN A 570 -20.16 -33.10 -28.06
N VAL A 571 -20.97 -33.39 -27.04
CA VAL A 571 -20.67 -34.43 -26.04
C VAL A 571 -20.78 -35.81 -26.67
N ILE A 572 -19.68 -36.57 -26.69
CA ILE A 572 -19.63 -37.94 -27.22
C ILE A 572 -19.54 -39.02 -26.14
N ASP A 573 -19.29 -38.64 -24.88
CA ASP A 573 -19.05 -39.52 -23.73
C ASP A 573 -19.73 -38.93 -22.49
N ILE A 574 -20.55 -39.72 -21.78
CA ILE A 574 -21.19 -39.35 -20.51
C ILE A 574 -20.81 -40.40 -19.48
N ASP A 575 -20.09 -39.97 -18.43
CA ASP A 575 -19.64 -40.80 -17.32
C ASP A 575 -18.90 -42.10 -17.74
N GLY A 576 -18.14 -42.04 -18.84
CA GLY A 576 -17.37 -43.16 -19.40
C GLY A 576 -18.15 -44.02 -20.41
N ARG A 577 -19.43 -43.71 -20.66
CA ARG A 577 -20.25 -44.34 -21.68
C ARG A 577 -20.24 -43.50 -22.95
N LEU A 578 -19.70 -44.04 -24.03
CA LEU A 578 -19.78 -43.42 -25.35
C LEU A 578 -21.25 -43.36 -25.80
N VAL A 579 -21.73 -42.14 -26.11
CA VAL A 579 -23.13 -41.87 -26.50
C VAL A 579 -23.30 -41.93 -28.02
N CYS A 580 -22.22 -41.65 -28.76
CA CYS A 580 -22.19 -41.67 -30.23
C CYS A 580 -21.20 -42.74 -30.71
N PRO A 581 -21.64 -44.00 -30.98
CA PRO A 581 -20.78 -45.10 -31.38
C PRO A 581 -19.94 -44.85 -32.64
N ASP A 582 -20.52 -44.13 -33.60
CA ASP A 582 -19.90 -43.83 -34.90
C ASP A 582 -18.94 -42.62 -34.86
N ALA A 583 -18.86 -41.91 -33.72
CA ALA A 583 -17.95 -40.80 -33.54
C ALA A 583 -16.52 -41.32 -33.28
N ALA A 584 -15.64 -41.19 -34.27
CA ALA A 584 -14.22 -41.44 -34.09
C ALA A 584 -13.67 -40.57 -32.93
N ARG A 585 -12.92 -41.18 -32.00
CA ARG A 585 -12.30 -40.50 -30.85
C ARG A 585 -11.14 -39.58 -31.28
N THR A 586 -11.46 -38.50 -31.99
CA THR A 586 -10.56 -37.40 -32.32
C THR A 586 -10.30 -36.53 -31.09
N TYR A 587 -9.26 -35.70 -31.15
CA TYR A 587 -9.01 -34.65 -30.14
C TYR A 587 -9.05 -33.27 -30.82
N PRO A 588 -9.63 -32.24 -30.16
CA PRO A 588 -10.36 -32.31 -28.89
C PRO A 588 -11.75 -32.95 -29.05
N HIS A 589 -12.32 -33.42 -27.95
CA HIS A 589 -13.74 -33.82 -27.84
C HIS A 589 -14.32 -33.38 -26.50
N PHE A 590 -15.65 -33.41 -26.36
CA PHE A 590 -16.35 -33.06 -25.13
C PHE A 590 -16.95 -34.30 -24.46
N GLN A 591 -16.98 -34.26 -23.13
CA GLN A 591 -17.53 -35.32 -22.28
C GLN A 591 -18.28 -34.69 -21.08
N LEU A 592 -19.33 -35.34 -20.61
CA LEU A 592 -19.95 -35.03 -19.32
C LEU A 592 -19.39 -35.99 -18.25
N ARG A 593 -19.06 -35.47 -17.06
CA ARG A 593 -18.71 -36.30 -15.90
C ARG A 593 -19.29 -35.70 -14.63
N ASN A 594 -20.13 -36.46 -13.90
CA ASN A 594 -20.85 -36.01 -12.70
C ASN A 594 -21.50 -34.64 -12.94
N ASP A 595 -22.39 -34.57 -13.95
CA ASP A 595 -23.13 -33.40 -14.44
C ASP A 595 -22.28 -32.21 -14.95
N ARG A 596 -20.94 -32.31 -14.93
CA ARG A 596 -20.03 -31.24 -15.36
C ARG A 596 -19.48 -31.47 -16.76
N LEU A 597 -19.44 -30.41 -17.56
CA LEU A 597 -18.91 -30.44 -18.93
C LEU A 597 -17.38 -30.25 -18.96
N TYR A 598 -16.69 -31.14 -19.67
CA TYR A 598 -15.23 -31.13 -19.84
C TYR A 598 -14.82 -31.24 -21.32
N ARG A 599 -13.69 -30.62 -21.67
CA ARG A 599 -12.97 -30.81 -22.93
C ARG A 599 -11.79 -31.74 -22.70
N VAL A 600 -11.71 -32.81 -23.46
CA VAL A 600 -10.51 -33.66 -23.53
C VAL A 600 -9.69 -33.24 -24.73
N SER A 601 -8.41 -32.97 -24.52
CA SER A 601 -7.47 -32.58 -25.57
C SER A 601 -6.18 -33.37 -25.44
N ARG A 602 -5.43 -33.51 -26.54
CA ARG A 602 -4.09 -34.09 -26.54
C ARG A 602 -3.08 -33.00 -26.87
N ASP A 603 -2.01 -32.90 -26.09
CA ASP A 603 -0.86 -32.04 -26.40
C ASP A 603 -0.09 -32.61 -27.60
N THR A 604 0.16 -31.78 -28.61
CA THR A 604 0.80 -32.21 -29.87
C THR A 604 2.30 -32.47 -29.75
N HIS A 605 2.94 -32.02 -28.66
CA HIS A 605 4.38 -32.18 -28.43
C HIS A 605 4.67 -33.28 -27.41
N THR A 606 3.87 -33.37 -26.34
CA THR A 606 4.08 -34.39 -25.28
C THR A 606 3.20 -35.63 -25.41
N ASN A 607 2.22 -35.64 -26.33
CA ASN A 607 1.13 -36.64 -26.41
C ASN A 607 0.25 -36.76 -25.14
N GLU A 608 0.44 -35.89 -24.15
CA GLU A 608 -0.29 -35.91 -22.88
C GLU A 608 -1.77 -35.58 -23.09
N ILE A 609 -2.66 -36.32 -22.41
CA ILE A 609 -4.11 -36.11 -22.50
C ILE A 609 -4.56 -35.18 -21.36
N ARG A 610 -4.90 -33.93 -21.69
CA ARG A 610 -5.38 -32.94 -20.74
C ARG A 610 -6.91 -32.85 -20.75
N THR A 611 -7.51 -33.07 -19.58
CA THR A 611 -8.94 -32.88 -19.34
C THR A 611 -9.16 -31.51 -18.70
N GLN A 612 -9.84 -30.60 -19.41
CA GLN A 612 -10.08 -29.22 -19.01
C GLN A 612 -11.56 -29.04 -18.64
N LEU A 613 -11.87 -28.39 -17.52
CA LEU A 613 -13.25 -28.05 -17.14
C LEU A 613 -13.74 -26.86 -17.98
N LEU A 614 -14.97 -26.92 -18.51
CA LEU A 614 -15.56 -25.77 -19.21
C LEU A 614 -16.05 -24.71 -18.22
N VAL A 615 -15.77 -23.43 -18.49
CA VAL A 615 -16.05 -22.33 -17.56
C VAL A 615 -17.23 -21.50 -18.03
N SER A 616 -18.28 -21.40 -17.19
CA SER A 616 -19.42 -20.50 -17.38
C SER A 616 -18.96 -19.03 -17.40
N GLN A 617 -19.60 -18.18 -18.21
CA GLN A 617 -19.22 -16.79 -18.41
C GLN A 617 -19.09 -15.99 -17.10
N SER A 618 -19.97 -16.28 -16.13
CA SER A 618 -19.96 -15.77 -14.75
C SER A 618 -18.64 -15.97 -14.00
N ARG A 619 -17.89 -17.04 -14.32
CA ARG A 619 -16.71 -17.49 -13.56
C ARG A 619 -15.38 -17.32 -14.31
N ARG A 620 -15.42 -16.89 -15.57
CA ARG A 620 -14.21 -16.66 -16.41
C ARG A 620 -13.29 -15.59 -15.83
N GLU A 621 -13.87 -14.48 -15.36
CA GLU A 621 -13.10 -13.38 -14.77
C GLU A 621 -12.40 -13.79 -13.46
N THR A 622 -13.07 -14.55 -12.59
CA THR A 622 -12.46 -15.06 -11.35
C THR A 622 -11.30 -16.01 -11.64
N ILE A 623 -11.43 -16.87 -12.65
CA ILE A 623 -10.36 -17.79 -13.08
C ILE A 623 -9.22 -17.04 -13.77
N PHE A 624 -9.51 -16.00 -14.56
CA PHE A 624 -8.51 -15.10 -15.11
C PHE A 624 -7.72 -14.39 -14.00
N GLN A 625 -8.39 -13.74 -13.06
CA GLN A 625 -7.74 -13.04 -11.94
C GLN A 625 -6.88 -13.97 -11.10
N ALA A 626 -7.36 -15.18 -10.79
CA ALA A 626 -6.60 -16.18 -10.04
C ALA A 626 -5.35 -16.70 -10.79
N ALA A 627 -5.40 -16.75 -12.13
CA ALA A 627 -4.28 -17.16 -12.98
C ALA A 627 -3.33 -16.00 -13.37
N HIS A 628 -3.80 -14.75 -13.38
CA HIS A 628 -3.02 -13.56 -13.75
C HIS A 628 -2.30 -12.95 -12.54
N SER A 629 -2.97 -12.90 -11.38
CA SER A 629 -2.52 -12.22 -10.15
C SER A 629 -1.79 -13.15 -9.17
N ASN A 630 -1.15 -14.23 -9.63
CA ASN A 630 -0.49 -15.21 -8.76
C ASN A 630 0.65 -14.58 -7.94
N PRO A 631 0.53 -14.45 -6.59
CA PRO A 631 1.50 -13.70 -5.79
C PRO A 631 2.92 -14.28 -5.78
N MET A 632 3.09 -15.56 -6.13
CA MET A 632 4.39 -16.24 -6.18
C MET A 632 5.06 -16.20 -7.56
N ALA A 633 4.33 -15.85 -8.63
CA ALA A 633 4.82 -15.91 -10.01
C ALA A 633 5.07 -14.52 -10.64
N GLY A 634 4.71 -13.45 -9.93
CA GLY A 634 4.72 -12.09 -10.47
C GLY A 634 3.54 -11.82 -11.41
N HIS A 635 3.59 -10.68 -12.10
CA HIS A 635 2.57 -10.33 -13.10
C HIS A 635 2.77 -11.22 -14.34
N LEU A 636 1.94 -12.23 -14.48
CA LEU A 636 2.11 -13.20 -15.56
C LEU A 636 1.70 -12.58 -16.90
N GLY A 637 2.63 -12.54 -17.86
CA GLY A 637 2.32 -12.12 -19.23
C GLY A 637 1.19 -12.97 -19.85
N CYS A 638 0.50 -12.43 -20.85
CA CYS A 638 -0.75 -13.01 -21.38
C CYS A 638 -0.60 -14.48 -21.80
N GLU A 639 0.57 -14.86 -22.33
CA GLU A 639 0.89 -16.24 -22.75
C GLU A 639 1.01 -17.18 -21.55
N LYS A 640 1.77 -16.81 -20.50
CA LYS A 640 1.86 -17.59 -19.25
C LYS A 640 0.52 -17.70 -18.52
N THR A 641 -0.28 -16.63 -18.53
CA THR A 641 -1.64 -16.66 -17.93
C THR A 641 -2.55 -17.60 -18.71
N LEU A 642 -2.46 -17.59 -20.05
CA LEU A 642 -3.19 -18.54 -20.89
C LEU A 642 -2.73 -19.99 -20.63
N GLU A 643 -1.43 -20.25 -20.48
CA GLU A 643 -0.89 -21.56 -20.11
C GLU A 643 -1.43 -22.04 -18.76
N CYS A 644 -1.41 -21.18 -17.73
CA CYS A 644 -1.96 -21.50 -16.39
C CYS A 644 -3.46 -21.81 -16.44
N ILE A 645 -4.24 -21.09 -17.25
CA ILE A 645 -5.68 -21.36 -17.45
C ILE A 645 -5.84 -22.69 -18.20
N MET A 646 -5.18 -22.85 -19.36
CA MET A 646 -5.30 -24.03 -20.22
C MET A 646 -4.72 -25.32 -19.61
N ALA A 647 -3.96 -25.24 -18.52
CA ALA A 647 -3.58 -26.42 -17.74
C ALA A 647 -4.78 -27.15 -17.10
N ARG A 648 -5.89 -26.45 -16.81
CA ARG A 648 -7.05 -27.03 -16.07
C ARG A 648 -8.44 -26.59 -16.56
N PHE A 649 -8.54 -25.49 -17.29
CA PHE A 649 -9.79 -24.83 -17.67
C PHE A 649 -9.86 -24.51 -19.16
N TYR A 650 -11.08 -24.38 -19.69
CA TYR A 650 -11.33 -24.02 -21.08
C TYR A 650 -12.65 -23.26 -21.24
N TRP A 651 -12.74 -22.41 -22.27
CA TRP A 651 -14.01 -21.96 -22.83
C TRP A 651 -13.79 -21.51 -24.29
N PRO A 652 -14.82 -21.54 -25.16
CA PRO A 652 -14.71 -20.99 -26.52
C PRO A 652 -14.29 -19.51 -26.48
N GLY A 653 -13.24 -19.17 -27.23
CA GLY A 653 -12.72 -17.80 -27.26
C GLY A 653 -11.69 -17.45 -26.17
N SER A 654 -11.31 -18.36 -25.27
CA SER A 654 -10.42 -18.07 -24.13
C SER A 654 -9.10 -17.37 -24.48
N TRP A 655 -8.47 -17.73 -25.60
CA TRP A 655 -7.27 -17.04 -26.10
C TRP A 655 -7.51 -15.54 -26.38
N ALA A 656 -8.66 -15.21 -26.96
CA ALA A 656 -9.05 -13.84 -27.30
C ALA A 656 -9.50 -13.07 -26.05
N ASP A 657 -10.23 -13.71 -25.13
CA ASP A 657 -10.61 -13.11 -23.85
C ASP A 657 -9.38 -12.79 -22.98
N VAL A 658 -8.47 -13.75 -22.77
CA VAL A 658 -7.24 -13.55 -22.00
C VAL A 658 -6.38 -12.46 -22.64
N ARG A 659 -6.21 -12.47 -23.97
CA ARG A 659 -5.51 -11.40 -24.69
C ARG A 659 -6.20 -10.04 -24.53
N ARG A 660 -7.54 -9.98 -24.57
CA ARG A 660 -8.31 -8.73 -24.39
C ARG A 660 -8.17 -8.18 -22.97
N CYS A 661 -8.32 -9.00 -21.92
CA CYS A 661 -8.16 -8.55 -20.54
C CYS A 661 -6.73 -8.04 -20.29
N CYS A 662 -5.73 -8.77 -20.77
CA CYS A 662 -4.33 -8.35 -20.75
C CYS A 662 -4.09 -7.01 -21.50
N GLN A 663 -4.73 -6.82 -22.66
CA GLN A 663 -4.66 -5.57 -23.44
C GLN A 663 -5.44 -4.41 -22.80
N LEU A 664 -6.49 -4.68 -22.02
CA LEU A 664 -7.19 -3.67 -21.22
C LEU A 664 -6.32 -3.20 -20.05
N GLU A 665 -5.58 -4.10 -19.39
CA GLU A 665 -4.58 -3.70 -18.39
C GLU A 665 -3.44 -2.87 -19.02
N VAL A 666 -2.90 -3.29 -20.18
CA VAL A 666 -1.87 -2.52 -20.90
C VAL A 666 -2.38 -1.18 -21.42
N ASN A 667 -3.62 -1.08 -21.90
CA ASN A 667 -4.21 0.21 -22.29
C ASN A 667 -4.59 1.06 -21.07
N SER A 668 -4.84 0.46 -19.90
CA SER A 668 -4.91 1.20 -18.62
C SER A 668 -3.53 1.68 -18.14
N SER A 669 -2.43 1.18 -18.73
CA SER A 669 -1.06 1.57 -18.37
C SER A 669 -0.66 2.97 -18.82
N SER A 670 -1.53 3.69 -19.55
CA SER A 670 -1.56 5.16 -19.48
C SER A 670 -2.17 5.61 -18.15
N VAL A 671 -1.50 5.23 -17.05
CA VAL A 671 -2.02 5.42 -15.69
C VAL A 671 -2.08 6.92 -15.37
N GLU A 672 -3.29 7.48 -15.25
CA GLU A 672 -3.52 8.63 -14.37
C GLU A 672 -3.11 8.18 -12.96
N SER A 673 -1.88 8.47 -12.55
CA SER A 673 -1.37 8.06 -11.24
C SER A 673 -1.90 9.02 -10.19
N LYS A 674 -3.20 8.85 -9.89
CA LYS A 674 -3.94 9.65 -8.91
C LYS A 674 -3.11 9.72 -7.61
N PRO A 675 -2.87 10.93 -7.07
CA PRO A 675 -1.93 11.10 -5.97
C PRO A 675 -2.37 10.28 -4.75
N SER A 676 -1.40 9.78 -4.00
CA SER A 676 -1.63 8.94 -2.81
C SER A 676 -2.51 9.64 -1.76
N GLY A 677 -2.45 10.97 -1.71
CA GLY A 677 -3.27 11.83 -0.87
C GLY A 677 -3.01 13.31 -1.10
N TYR A 678 -3.59 14.14 -0.23
CA TYR A 678 -3.43 15.58 -0.23
C TYR A 678 -3.52 16.17 1.19
N TYR A 679 -2.97 17.37 1.36
CA TYR A 679 -3.15 18.19 2.54
C TYR A 679 -4.38 19.08 2.42
N TYR A 680 -5.10 19.24 3.54
CA TYR A 680 -6.07 20.30 3.75
C TYR A 680 -6.11 20.63 5.25
N GLN A 681 -5.90 21.89 5.62
CA GLN A 681 -5.77 22.34 7.02
C GLN A 681 -4.67 21.57 7.79
N ASP A 682 -3.51 21.37 7.13
CA ASP A 682 -2.32 20.65 7.62
C ASP A 682 -2.56 19.18 8.03
N VAL A 683 -3.72 18.64 7.64
CA VAL A 683 -4.09 17.24 7.80
C VAL A 683 -3.99 16.52 6.46
N TRP A 684 -3.23 15.43 6.43
CA TRP A 684 -3.15 14.54 5.27
C TRP A 684 -4.41 13.68 5.13
N ARG A 685 -4.89 13.56 3.89
CA ARG A 685 -6.06 12.78 3.48
C ARG A 685 -5.64 11.88 2.32
N ALA A 686 -5.62 10.57 2.54
CA ALA A 686 -5.32 9.61 1.48
C ALA A 686 -6.50 9.49 0.48
N LEU A 687 -6.19 9.22 -0.79
CA LEU A 687 -7.19 8.97 -1.83
C LEU A 687 -7.40 7.47 -2.13
N GLY A 688 -6.44 6.62 -1.78
CA GLY A 688 -6.50 5.16 -1.94
C GLY A 688 -7.42 4.44 -0.93
N GLY A 689 -8.66 4.91 -0.75
CA GLY A 689 -9.71 4.32 0.09
C GLY A 689 -9.48 4.33 1.63
N THR A 690 -8.23 4.44 2.08
CA THR A 690 -7.87 4.42 3.51
C THR A 690 -8.27 5.72 4.20
N THR A 691 -9.11 5.63 5.23
CA THR A 691 -9.43 6.79 6.08
C THR A 691 -8.28 7.08 7.04
N VAL A 692 -7.71 8.28 6.98
CA VAL A 692 -6.55 8.68 7.81
C VAL A 692 -7.02 9.29 9.14
N HIS A 693 -6.98 8.49 10.20
CA HIS A 693 -7.39 8.90 11.54
C HIS A 693 -6.34 9.80 12.22
N GLN A 694 -6.82 10.73 13.06
CA GLN A 694 -5.98 11.75 13.69
C GLN A 694 -5.64 11.39 15.14
N PHE A 695 -4.43 10.87 15.37
CA PHE A 695 -3.96 10.42 16.68
C PHE A 695 -3.39 11.59 17.50
N ASN A 696 -4.25 12.57 17.79
CA ASN A 696 -3.88 13.85 18.42
C ASN A 696 -3.50 13.78 19.90
N THR A 697 -3.66 12.62 20.57
CA THR A 697 -3.32 12.44 21.99
C THR A 697 -2.56 11.14 22.22
N SER A 698 -1.69 11.12 23.23
CA SER A 698 -0.98 9.92 23.67
C SER A 698 -1.95 8.76 23.92
N SER A 699 -3.06 9.01 24.62
CA SER A 699 -4.11 8.03 24.90
C SER A 699 -4.75 7.41 23.66
N ALA A 700 -4.76 8.10 22.51
CA ALA A 700 -5.22 7.54 21.24
C ALA A 700 -4.17 6.59 20.63
N ILE A 701 -2.90 7.00 20.65
CA ILE A 701 -1.77 6.18 20.19
C ILE A 701 -1.62 4.92 21.06
N THR A 702 -1.63 5.06 22.40
CA THR A 702 -1.59 3.95 23.37
C THR A 702 -2.73 2.96 23.14
N ARG A 703 -3.97 3.45 22.91
CA ARG A 703 -5.13 2.57 22.65
C ARG A 703 -4.96 1.76 21.36
N CYS A 704 -4.36 2.34 20.34
CA CYS A 704 -4.06 1.67 19.08
C CYS A 704 -2.95 0.62 19.22
N LEU A 705 -1.80 1.03 19.78
CA LEU A 705 -0.63 0.16 19.91
C LEU A 705 -0.72 -0.85 21.08
N LYS A 706 -1.81 -0.85 21.85
CA LYS A 706 -2.02 -1.77 22.99
C LYS A 706 -1.90 -3.23 22.55
N GLY A 707 -0.97 -3.95 23.17
CA GLY A 707 -0.67 -5.34 22.85
C GLY A 707 0.14 -5.56 21.56
N LYS A 708 0.68 -4.51 20.93
CA LYS A 708 1.42 -4.61 19.66
C LYS A 708 2.94 -4.64 19.83
N LEU A 709 3.59 -5.43 18.96
CA LEU A 709 5.04 -5.52 18.79
C LEU A 709 5.42 -4.80 17.49
N VAL A 710 6.05 -3.64 17.58
CA VAL A 710 6.36 -2.78 16.43
C VAL A 710 7.85 -2.84 16.09
N HIS A 711 8.17 -3.44 14.95
CA HIS A 711 9.52 -3.68 14.46
C HIS A 711 9.89 -2.67 13.36
N MET A 712 10.71 -1.67 13.68
CA MET A 712 11.15 -0.64 12.72
C MET A 712 12.56 -0.91 12.18
N TYR A 713 12.71 -1.09 10.87
CA TYR A 713 13.99 -1.35 10.20
C TYR A 713 14.30 -0.29 9.13
N GLY A 714 15.53 0.26 9.09
CA GLY A 714 15.83 1.22 8.03
C GLY A 714 17.04 2.10 8.22
N ASP A 715 16.96 3.30 7.65
CA ASP A 715 17.97 4.35 7.81
C ASP A 715 17.59 5.35 8.92
N SER A 716 18.33 6.46 9.01
CA SER A 716 18.11 7.53 9.99
C SER A 716 16.70 8.14 9.92
N THR A 717 16.00 8.01 8.79
CA THR A 717 14.62 8.52 8.66
C THR A 717 13.60 7.60 9.33
N MET A 718 13.81 6.28 9.32
CA MET A 718 12.96 5.33 10.05
C MET A 718 13.15 5.49 11.57
N ARG A 719 14.38 5.76 12.04
CA ARG A 719 14.63 6.12 13.46
C ARG A 719 13.78 7.30 13.93
N GLN A 720 13.49 8.26 13.04
CA GLN A 720 12.67 9.43 13.36
C GLN A 720 11.23 9.06 13.78
N TRP A 721 10.70 7.91 13.33
CA TRP A 721 9.39 7.40 13.77
C TRP A 721 9.45 6.76 15.17
N PHE A 722 10.53 6.01 15.47
CA PHE A 722 10.80 5.51 16.83
C PHE A 722 10.93 6.68 17.82
N GLU A 723 11.72 7.69 17.46
CA GLU A 723 11.91 8.89 18.29
C GLU A 723 10.61 9.69 18.46
N TYR A 724 9.77 9.77 17.44
CA TYR A 724 8.43 10.36 17.54
C TYR A 724 7.53 9.60 18.53
N LEU A 725 7.45 8.27 18.45
CA LEU A 725 6.62 7.48 19.36
C LEU A 725 7.14 7.52 20.80
N ASN A 726 8.45 7.44 21.01
CA ASN A 726 9.12 7.54 22.32
C ASN A 726 8.91 8.93 22.96
N ALA A 727 8.74 9.99 22.16
CA ALA A 727 8.39 11.33 22.65
C ALA A 727 6.86 11.53 22.85
N ALA A 728 6.02 10.88 22.04
CA ALA A 728 4.57 11.03 22.08
C ALA A 728 3.87 10.17 23.16
N LEU A 729 4.53 9.12 23.64
CA LEU A 729 4.00 8.18 24.63
C LEU A 729 4.77 8.29 25.96
N PRO A 730 4.23 8.95 27.00
CA PRO A 730 4.97 9.18 28.24
C PRO A 730 5.28 7.88 29.00
N ASP A 731 4.49 6.82 28.82
CA ASP A 731 4.66 5.53 29.50
C ASP A 731 5.52 4.53 28.71
N LEU A 732 5.85 4.84 27.44
CA LEU A 732 6.79 4.06 26.64
C LEU A 732 8.22 4.41 27.09
N LYS A 733 8.94 3.45 27.68
CA LYS A 733 10.28 3.67 28.25
C LYS A 733 11.38 2.99 27.44
N GLU A 734 12.31 3.79 26.90
CA GLU A 734 13.53 3.31 26.25
C GLU A 734 14.40 2.47 27.21
N PHE A 735 14.73 1.24 26.80
CA PHE A 735 15.61 0.34 27.55
C PHE A 735 17.06 0.52 27.08
N ASN A 736 17.95 0.91 28.00
CA ASN A 736 19.33 1.24 27.67
C ASN A 736 20.18 -0.02 27.38
N LEU A 737 20.23 -0.42 26.10
CA LEU A 737 21.09 -1.48 25.58
C LEU A 737 22.57 -1.05 25.40
N HIS A 738 22.92 0.21 25.70
CA HIS A 738 24.23 0.83 25.43
C HIS A 738 24.63 0.86 23.93
N SER A 739 23.72 0.48 23.04
CA SER A 739 23.84 0.59 21.59
C SER A 739 23.88 2.05 21.13
N HIS A 740 24.61 2.37 20.06
CA HIS A 740 24.70 3.73 19.57
C HIS A 740 23.38 4.20 18.93
N LYS A 741 22.86 5.36 19.35
CA LYS A 741 21.51 5.82 18.97
C LYS A 741 21.25 5.92 17.45
N SER A 742 22.28 6.15 16.63
CA SER A 742 22.11 6.18 15.16
C SER A 742 21.91 4.80 14.51
N VAL A 743 22.18 3.71 15.23
CA VAL A 743 22.16 2.32 14.73
C VAL A 743 21.08 1.50 15.41
N GLY A 744 20.94 1.65 16.73
CA GLY A 744 20.25 0.67 17.55
C GLY A 744 21.07 -0.63 17.75
N PRO A 745 20.44 -1.73 18.20
CA PRO A 745 19.01 -1.84 18.49
C PRO A 745 18.59 -0.82 19.56
N LEU A 746 17.52 -0.08 19.29
CA LEU A 746 16.78 0.69 20.27
C LEU A 746 15.51 -0.09 20.58
N MET A 747 15.12 -0.15 21.85
CA MET A 747 13.90 -0.82 22.31
C MET A 747 13.22 0.07 23.34
N ALA A 748 11.90 0.17 23.28
CA ALA A 748 11.11 0.87 24.28
C ALA A 748 9.84 0.07 24.62
N LEU A 749 9.44 0.09 25.90
CA LEU A 749 8.35 -0.73 26.43
C LEU A 749 7.36 0.09 27.27
N ASP A 750 6.06 -0.11 27.03
CA ASP A 750 4.97 0.21 27.96
C ASP A 750 4.46 -1.11 28.54
N TYR A 751 4.80 -1.39 29.80
CA TYR A 751 4.42 -2.60 30.50
C TYR A 751 2.92 -2.67 30.87
N ALA A 752 2.24 -1.52 31.02
CA ALA A 752 0.84 -1.46 31.42
C ALA A 752 -0.11 -1.72 30.23
N ASN A 753 0.33 -1.38 29.02
CA ASN A 753 -0.41 -1.62 27.78
C ASN A 753 0.22 -2.70 26.88
N ASN A 754 1.26 -3.38 27.35
CA ASN A 754 2.00 -4.42 26.60
C ASN A 754 2.38 -3.93 25.19
N ILE A 755 3.02 -2.76 25.11
CA ILE A 755 3.49 -2.16 23.86
C ILE A 755 5.00 -2.34 23.81
N PHE A 756 5.50 -2.89 22.70
CA PHE A 756 6.92 -2.95 22.39
C PHE A 756 7.17 -2.20 21.08
N VAL A 757 8.15 -1.29 21.08
CA VAL A 757 8.63 -0.63 19.86
C VAL A 757 10.13 -0.79 19.80
N MET A 758 10.67 -1.15 18.63
CA MET A 758 12.11 -1.21 18.39
C MET A 758 12.52 -0.50 17.11
N PHE A 759 13.75 0.02 17.08
CA PHE A 759 14.42 0.47 15.85
C PHE A 759 15.78 -0.23 15.69
N ARG A 760 16.07 -0.72 14.49
CA ARG A 760 17.39 -1.23 14.09
C ARG A 760 17.76 -0.72 12.70
N ALA A 761 18.97 -0.22 12.54
CA ALA A 761 19.48 0.23 11.26
C ALA A 761 19.76 -0.94 10.31
N HIS A 762 19.63 -0.71 9.00
CA HIS A 762 19.95 -1.70 7.98
C HIS A 762 21.47 -1.90 7.83
N GLY A 763 21.90 -3.11 7.46
CA GLY A 763 23.28 -3.46 7.18
C GLY A 763 23.88 -2.74 5.96
N PRO A 764 25.18 -2.95 5.68
CA PRO A 764 25.94 -2.19 4.68
C PRO A 764 25.33 -2.11 3.26
N PRO A 765 25.51 -0.98 2.54
CA PRO A 765 26.23 0.24 2.91
C PRO A 765 25.47 1.09 3.94
N LEU A 766 26.11 1.40 5.08
CA LEU A 766 25.48 2.14 6.19
C LEU A 766 26.33 3.38 6.52
N ARG A 767 25.82 4.57 6.18
CA ARG A 767 26.56 5.85 6.33
C ARG A 767 26.37 6.44 7.73
N THR A 768 27.02 5.85 8.72
CA THR A 768 26.95 6.29 10.11
C THR A 768 28.31 6.24 10.82
N VAL A 769 28.31 6.43 12.14
CA VAL A 769 29.49 6.32 13.03
C VAL A 769 30.08 4.89 13.06
N SER A 770 31.08 4.66 13.91
CA SER A 770 31.61 3.32 14.20
C SER A 770 30.54 2.38 14.76
N VAL A 771 30.13 1.41 13.93
CA VAL A 771 29.22 0.32 14.28
C VAL A 771 30.04 -0.95 14.55
N PRO A 772 29.83 -1.70 15.65
CA PRO A 772 30.43 -3.02 15.82
C PRO A 772 30.09 -3.95 14.66
N SER A 773 31.03 -4.75 14.19
CA SER A 773 30.81 -5.63 13.02
C SER A 773 29.72 -6.68 13.23
N MET A 774 29.40 -7.01 14.48
CA MET A 774 28.32 -7.93 14.86
C MET A 774 26.93 -7.26 14.82
N GLU A 775 26.83 -5.93 14.79
CA GLU A 775 25.57 -5.17 14.76
C GLU A 775 25.14 -4.76 13.34
N LEU A 776 25.78 -5.34 12.31
CA LEU A 776 25.51 -5.07 10.90
C LEU A 776 24.45 -6.03 10.32
N HIS A 777 23.22 -5.92 10.80
CA HIS A 777 22.11 -6.81 10.43
C HIS A 777 21.39 -6.36 9.14
N TYR A 778 21.17 -7.27 8.20
CA TYR A 778 20.35 -7.02 7.01
C TYR A 778 18.86 -7.24 7.28
N ILE A 779 17.99 -6.38 6.74
CA ILE A 779 16.54 -6.38 7.02
C ILE A 779 15.92 -7.76 6.73
N ALA A 780 16.24 -8.38 5.60
CA ALA A 780 15.73 -9.71 5.25
C ALA A 780 16.07 -10.79 6.31
N ASN A 781 17.29 -10.76 6.85
CA ASN A 781 17.73 -11.69 7.89
C ASN A 781 17.01 -11.47 9.23
N GLU A 782 16.64 -10.22 9.54
CA GLU A 782 15.82 -9.90 10.72
C GLU A 782 14.35 -10.33 10.53
N LEU A 783 13.75 -10.09 9.35
CA LEU A 783 12.35 -10.44 9.05
C LEU A 783 12.08 -11.95 9.09
N ASP A 784 13.03 -12.77 8.66
CA ASP A 784 12.96 -14.21 8.82
C ASP A 784 12.90 -14.65 10.29
N ASN A 785 13.48 -13.87 11.21
CA ASN A 785 13.48 -14.14 12.66
C ASN A 785 12.23 -13.58 13.38
N VAL A 786 11.42 -12.73 12.71
CA VAL A 786 10.16 -12.20 13.28
C VAL A 786 9.09 -13.29 13.22
N LEU A 787 8.49 -13.64 14.37
CA LEU A 787 7.45 -14.68 14.41
C LEU A 787 6.22 -14.31 13.56
N GLY A 788 5.75 -13.06 13.69
CA GLY A 788 4.58 -12.53 12.98
C GLY A 788 3.28 -12.65 13.79
N GLY A 789 2.14 -12.45 13.11
CA GLY A 789 0.78 -12.62 13.62
C GLY A 789 0.07 -11.29 13.90
N SER A 790 -1.20 -11.35 14.27
CA SER A 790 -2.13 -10.20 14.40
C SER A 790 -1.74 -9.12 15.40
N ASN A 791 -0.72 -9.35 16.24
CA ASN A 791 -0.13 -8.38 17.16
C ASN A 791 1.25 -7.86 16.73
N THR A 792 1.81 -8.37 15.64
CA THR A 792 3.10 -7.94 15.09
C THR A 792 2.88 -6.92 13.97
N VAL A 793 3.58 -5.79 14.08
CA VAL A 793 3.66 -4.76 13.04
C VAL A 793 5.11 -4.66 12.61
N VAL A 794 5.37 -4.86 11.32
CA VAL A 794 6.68 -4.62 10.70
C VAL A 794 6.59 -3.33 9.90
N VAL A 795 7.57 -2.45 10.06
CA VAL A 795 7.73 -1.28 9.18
C VAL A 795 9.17 -1.12 8.74
N PHE A 796 9.37 -0.85 7.45
CA PHE A 796 10.71 -0.56 6.92
C PHE A 796 10.78 0.61 5.94
N GLY A 797 11.93 1.28 5.96
CA GLY A 797 12.24 2.41 5.07
C GLY A 797 13.75 2.46 4.82
N ILE A 798 14.15 2.14 3.60
CA ILE A 798 15.55 1.90 3.22
C ILE A 798 15.85 2.61 1.90
N TRP A 799 16.57 3.73 1.96
CA TRP A 799 16.87 4.53 0.76
C TRP A 799 18.13 5.39 0.91
N ALA A 800 18.27 6.14 2.01
CA ALA A 800 19.17 7.30 2.11
C ALA A 800 20.67 6.96 2.03
N HIS A 801 21.03 5.68 2.17
CA HIS A 801 22.42 5.21 2.09
C HIS A 801 22.80 4.57 0.75
N PHE A 802 21.84 4.40 -0.17
CA PHE A 802 22.03 3.68 -1.42
C PHE A 802 22.27 4.59 -2.63
N ASP A 803 22.01 5.90 -2.53
CA ASP A 803 21.93 6.85 -3.66
C ASP A 803 23.15 6.82 -4.62
N THR A 804 24.36 6.56 -4.12
CA THR A 804 25.61 6.55 -4.93
C THR A 804 25.94 5.24 -5.65
N PHE A 805 25.12 4.20 -5.47
CA PHE A 805 25.32 2.92 -6.13
C PHE A 805 24.43 2.77 -7.38
N PRO A 806 24.80 1.91 -8.35
CA PRO A 806 23.93 1.61 -9.47
C PRO A 806 22.61 0.98 -9.00
N ILE A 807 21.51 1.26 -9.72
CA ILE A 807 20.16 0.94 -9.26
C ILE A 807 19.92 -0.57 -9.09
N GLY A 808 20.59 -1.44 -9.85
CA GLY A 808 20.53 -2.90 -9.70
C GLY A 808 20.92 -3.39 -8.29
N PHE A 809 21.91 -2.76 -7.65
CA PHE A 809 22.27 -3.10 -6.26
C PHE A 809 21.13 -2.78 -5.28
N TYR A 810 20.33 -1.74 -5.55
CA TYR A 810 19.14 -1.42 -4.77
C TYR A 810 17.94 -2.33 -5.11
N ILE A 811 17.77 -2.71 -6.39
CA ILE A 811 16.76 -3.66 -6.83
C ILE A 811 16.97 -5.01 -6.15
N ARG A 812 18.17 -5.60 -6.23
CA ARG A 812 18.51 -6.89 -5.59
C ARG A 812 18.37 -6.86 -4.06
N ARG A 813 18.76 -5.73 -3.43
CA ARG A 813 18.51 -5.44 -2.00
C ARG A 813 17.01 -5.50 -1.67
N LEU A 814 16.16 -4.92 -2.51
CA LEU A 814 14.72 -4.95 -2.32
C LEU A 814 14.10 -6.32 -2.66
N MET A 815 14.60 -7.06 -3.65
CA MET A 815 14.17 -8.45 -3.94
C MET A 815 14.44 -9.39 -2.76
N SER A 816 15.59 -9.23 -2.09
CA SER A 816 15.92 -9.98 -0.86
C SER A 816 14.94 -9.65 0.28
N ILE A 817 14.57 -8.37 0.45
CA ILE A 817 13.59 -7.94 1.46
C ILE A 817 12.17 -8.40 1.09
N ARG A 818 11.77 -8.30 -0.19
CA ARG A 818 10.49 -8.81 -0.72
C ARG A 818 10.34 -10.29 -0.42
N SER A 819 11.37 -11.09 -0.69
CA SER A 819 11.39 -12.52 -0.42
C SER A 819 11.20 -12.84 1.06
N ALA A 820 11.82 -12.07 1.96
CA ALA A 820 11.64 -12.22 3.41
C ALA A 820 10.24 -11.75 3.89
N VAL A 821 9.67 -10.70 3.30
CA VAL A 821 8.28 -10.27 3.53
C VAL A 821 7.28 -11.35 3.09
N VAL A 822 7.49 -11.97 1.92
CA VAL A 822 6.67 -13.10 1.45
C VAL A 822 6.77 -14.29 2.42
N ARG A 823 7.97 -14.66 2.88
CA ARG A 823 8.15 -15.74 3.89
C ARG A 823 7.50 -15.41 5.23
N LEU A 824 7.51 -14.15 5.66
CA LEU A 824 6.85 -13.68 6.88
C LEU A 824 5.32 -13.78 6.76
N LEU A 825 4.75 -13.25 5.68
CA LEU A 825 3.30 -13.29 5.44
C LEU A 825 2.77 -14.71 5.18
N SER A 826 3.56 -15.57 4.52
CA SER A 826 3.20 -16.99 4.32
C SER A 826 3.18 -17.78 5.63
N ARG A 827 4.03 -17.41 6.61
CA ARG A 827 4.06 -17.99 7.95
C ARG A 827 2.99 -17.41 8.86
N ALA A 828 2.66 -16.13 8.70
CA ALA A 828 1.81 -15.38 9.60
C ALA A 828 1.06 -14.26 8.84
N PRO A 829 -0.06 -14.57 8.15
CA PRO A 829 -0.72 -13.65 7.22
C PRO A 829 -1.31 -12.40 7.89
N ASP A 830 -1.67 -12.49 9.17
CA ASP A 830 -2.19 -11.36 9.96
C ASP A 830 -1.12 -10.30 10.33
N THR A 831 0.14 -10.47 9.90
CA THR A 831 1.22 -9.53 10.21
C THR A 831 1.06 -8.24 9.41
N VAL A 832 0.88 -7.10 10.08
CA VAL A 832 0.78 -5.80 9.38
C VAL A 832 2.16 -5.37 8.91
N VAL A 833 2.39 -5.32 7.59
CA VAL A 833 3.65 -4.89 6.98
C VAL A 833 3.45 -3.52 6.32
N VAL A 834 4.26 -2.53 6.72
CA VAL A 834 4.21 -1.15 6.21
C VAL A 834 5.55 -0.74 5.61
N ILE A 835 5.51 -0.08 4.46
CA ILE A 835 6.68 0.41 3.73
C ILE A 835 6.65 1.94 3.75
N ARG A 836 7.78 2.57 4.10
CA ARG A 836 7.97 4.02 4.02
C ARG A 836 8.90 4.36 2.85
N THR A 837 8.49 5.28 2.00
CA THR A 837 9.31 5.80 0.89
C THR A 837 10.38 6.80 1.37
N GLY A 838 11.25 7.23 0.44
CA GLY A 838 12.14 8.36 0.66
C GLY A 838 11.43 9.72 0.66
N ASN A 839 12.17 10.78 1.02
CA ASN A 839 11.70 12.17 1.06
C ASN A 839 12.50 13.04 0.05
N PRO A 840 11.90 14.05 -0.62
CA PRO A 840 12.63 15.12 -1.31
C PRO A 840 13.56 15.90 -0.37
N LYS A 841 14.66 16.42 -0.92
CA LYS A 841 15.76 17.01 -0.14
C LYS A 841 16.04 18.48 -0.53
N PRO A 842 16.64 19.28 0.37
CA PRO A 842 17.08 20.63 0.05
C PRO A 842 18.34 20.56 -0.82
N TYR A 843 18.60 21.59 -1.63
CA TYR A 843 19.83 21.64 -2.40
C TYR A 843 21.06 21.80 -1.50
N THR A 844 22.06 20.96 -1.73
CA THR A 844 23.46 21.20 -1.34
C THR A 844 24.33 20.60 -2.44
N ILE A 845 25.50 21.20 -2.72
CA ILE A 845 26.37 20.76 -3.81
C ILE A 845 26.82 19.29 -3.64
N LEU A 846 27.34 18.94 -2.46
CA LEU A 846 27.65 17.55 -2.11
C LEU A 846 26.40 16.66 -2.19
N GLY A 847 25.25 17.14 -1.69
CA GLY A 847 23.98 16.42 -1.72
C GLY A 847 23.51 16.08 -3.13
N ALA A 848 23.72 16.95 -4.12
CA ALA A 848 23.40 16.65 -5.51
C ALA A 848 24.23 15.47 -6.06
N PHE A 849 25.50 15.34 -5.68
CA PHE A 849 26.36 14.24 -6.13
C PHE A 849 26.17 12.93 -5.35
N VAL A 850 25.78 12.99 -4.07
CA VAL A 850 25.78 11.82 -3.16
C VAL A 850 24.42 11.41 -2.61
N ASN A 851 23.40 12.27 -2.76
CA ASN A 851 22.06 12.16 -2.20
C ASN A 851 21.01 12.78 -3.15
N SER A 852 21.20 12.72 -4.48
CA SER A 852 20.29 13.37 -5.45
C SER A 852 18.82 12.96 -5.27
N ASP A 853 17.92 13.91 -5.49
CA ASP A 853 16.48 13.62 -5.58
C ASP A 853 16.14 12.78 -6.82
N TRP A 854 16.93 12.83 -7.90
CA TRP A 854 16.81 11.89 -9.01
C TRP A 854 17.15 10.45 -8.58
N TYR A 855 18.26 10.26 -7.87
CA TYR A 855 18.62 8.94 -7.31
C TYR A 855 17.54 8.40 -6.38
N THR A 856 16.92 9.27 -5.57
CA THR A 856 15.80 8.90 -4.70
C THR A 856 14.52 8.61 -5.48
N PHE A 857 14.21 9.37 -6.53
CA PHE A 857 13.01 9.14 -7.35
C PHE A 857 13.11 7.83 -8.16
N GLN A 858 14.30 7.48 -8.66
CA GLN A 858 14.56 6.16 -9.25
C GLN A 858 14.36 5.02 -8.23
N ARG A 859 14.76 5.23 -6.97
CA ARG A 859 14.55 4.28 -5.86
C ARG A 859 13.08 4.20 -5.43
N LEU A 860 12.35 5.31 -5.46
CA LEU A 860 10.90 5.38 -5.25
C LEU A 860 10.15 4.54 -6.29
N LYS A 861 10.47 4.70 -7.58
CA LYS A 861 9.92 3.87 -8.66
C LYS A 861 10.18 2.38 -8.40
N ALA A 862 11.44 2.00 -8.13
CA ALA A 862 11.82 0.61 -7.86
C ALA A 862 11.10 0.02 -6.64
N LEU A 863 10.97 0.78 -5.56
CA LEU A 863 10.25 0.36 -4.34
C LEU A 863 8.75 0.17 -4.60
N LYS A 864 8.10 1.09 -5.32
CA LYS A 864 6.68 0.96 -5.72
C LYS A 864 6.47 -0.24 -6.66
N ALA A 865 7.40 -0.51 -7.59
CA ALA A 865 7.30 -1.63 -8.53
C ALA A 865 7.49 -3.00 -7.84
N ILE A 866 8.56 -3.17 -7.06
CA ILE A 866 8.94 -4.46 -6.44
C ILE A 866 7.88 -4.97 -5.45
N PHE A 867 7.15 -4.06 -4.79
CA PHE A 867 6.10 -4.40 -3.83
C PHE A 867 4.66 -4.25 -4.37
N LYS A 868 4.48 -3.99 -5.67
CA LYS A 868 3.16 -3.97 -6.31
C LYS A 868 2.50 -5.35 -6.18
N GLY A 869 1.24 -5.40 -5.74
CA GLY A 869 0.45 -6.63 -5.63
C GLY A 869 0.72 -7.49 -4.38
N LEU A 870 1.64 -7.10 -3.50
CA LEU A 870 1.80 -7.75 -2.20
C LEU A 870 0.86 -7.15 -1.15
N ASN A 871 0.48 -7.95 -0.14
CA ASN A 871 -0.29 -7.50 1.01
C ASN A 871 0.58 -6.66 1.97
N VAL A 872 0.90 -5.44 1.55
CA VAL A 872 1.70 -4.46 2.29
C VAL A 872 1.08 -3.07 2.14
N HIS A 873 1.19 -2.24 3.18
CA HIS A 873 0.72 -0.86 3.13
C HIS A 873 1.87 0.10 2.80
N LEU A 874 1.57 1.20 2.08
CA LEU A 874 2.55 2.24 1.75
C LEU A 874 2.25 3.53 2.52
N VAL A 875 3.28 4.13 3.12
CA VAL A 875 3.28 5.53 3.53
C VAL A 875 4.18 6.29 2.56
N ASP A 876 3.54 7.00 1.63
CA ASP A 876 4.21 7.78 0.60
C ASP A 876 4.77 9.09 1.17
N ALA A 877 5.85 8.95 1.90
CA ALA A 877 6.61 10.05 2.47
C ALA A 877 7.20 11.00 1.40
N TRP A 878 7.22 10.60 0.12
CA TRP A 878 7.68 11.47 -0.97
C TRP A 878 6.59 12.48 -1.32
N GLU A 879 5.40 12.00 -1.66
CA GLU A 879 4.25 12.84 -1.98
C GLU A 879 3.77 13.63 -0.75
N MET A 880 3.83 13.07 0.46
CA MET A 880 3.53 13.79 1.71
C MET A 880 4.51 14.94 2.02
N VAL A 881 5.76 14.86 1.57
CA VAL A 881 6.73 15.96 1.75
C VAL A 881 6.64 16.98 0.62
N LEU A 882 6.40 16.53 -0.62
CA LEU A 882 6.19 17.42 -1.78
C LEU A 882 4.85 18.19 -1.72
N ALA A 883 3.81 17.61 -1.14
CA ALA A 883 2.50 18.25 -1.03
C ALA A 883 2.39 19.27 0.12
N HIS A 884 3.32 19.26 1.07
CA HIS A 884 3.31 20.18 2.22
C HIS A 884 3.88 21.56 1.87
N HIS A 885 3.42 22.61 2.55
CA HIS A 885 3.96 23.97 2.41
C HIS A 885 5.34 24.20 3.10
N LEU A 886 5.97 23.16 3.67
CA LEU A 886 7.19 23.27 4.47
C LEU A 886 8.43 22.86 3.66
N PRO A 887 9.62 23.48 3.89
CA PRO A 887 10.81 23.20 3.11
C PRO A 887 11.20 21.71 3.08
N HIS A 888 11.51 21.22 1.86
CA HIS A 888 11.99 19.86 1.62
C HIS A 888 13.17 19.49 2.54
N SER A 889 13.11 18.31 3.15
CA SER A 889 14.11 17.82 4.10
C SER A 889 14.21 16.29 4.07
N MET A 890 15.45 15.77 4.06
CA MET A 890 15.71 14.34 4.30
C MET A 890 15.11 13.88 5.64
N HIS A 891 15.06 14.79 6.62
CA HIS A 891 14.43 14.62 7.92
C HIS A 891 13.26 15.62 8.03
N PRO A 892 12.04 15.24 7.59
CA PRO A 892 10.87 16.11 7.60
C PRO A 892 10.55 16.66 8.99
N GLN A 893 9.89 17.83 9.04
CA GLN A 893 9.52 18.46 10.31
C GLN A 893 8.45 17.65 11.08
N PRO A 894 8.32 17.82 12.41
CA PRO A 894 7.40 17.02 13.24
C PRO A 894 5.93 17.03 12.81
N SER A 895 5.46 18.09 12.14
CA SER A 895 4.11 18.17 11.53
C SER A 895 3.90 17.14 10.41
N ILE A 896 4.91 16.96 9.55
CA ILE A 896 4.87 15.98 8.47
C ILE A 896 5.01 14.57 9.05
N ILE A 897 5.93 14.37 10.01
CA ILE A 897 6.10 13.08 10.70
C ILE A 897 4.84 12.68 11.46
N LYS A 898 4.16 13.61 12.15
CA LYS A 898 2.84 13.37 12.76
C LYS A 898 1.83 12.84 11.73
N ASN A 899 1.75 13.46 10.56
CA ASN A 899 0.86 13.00 9.50
C ASN A 899 1.27 11.61 8.95
N MET A 900 2.56 11.33 8.77
CA MET A 900 3.04 9.99 8.39
C MET A 900 2.65 8.93 9.45
N ILE A 901 2.80 9.26 10.73
CA ILE A 901 2.42 8.41 11.86
C ILE A 901 0.90 8.22 11.94
N ASN A 902 0.09 9.25 11.62
CA ASN A 902 -1.36 9.10 11.52
C ASN A 902 -1.76 8.08 10.45
N VAL A 903 -1.12 8.09 9.27
CA VAL A 903 -1.35 7.08 8.22
C VAL A 903 -0.91 5.69 8.70
N PHE A 904 0.30 5.57 9.25
CA PHE A 904 0.84 4.32 9.81
C PHE A 904 -0.08 3.69 10.87
N LEU A 905 -0.54 4.47 11.85
CA LEU A 905 -1.44 4.00 12.91
C LEU A 905 -2.85 3.67 12.37
N SER A 906 -3.30 4.30 11.28
CA SER A 906 -4.58 3.99 10.64
C SER A 906 -4.58 2.59 10.00
N TYR A 907 -3.44 2.12 9.48
CA TYR A 907 -3.30 0.75 8.98
C TYR A 907 -3.31 -0.31 10.09
N ILE A 908 -2.78 0.01 11.28
CA ILE A 908 -2.76 -0.91 12.43
C ILE A 908 -4.13 -0.97 13.12
N CYS A 909 -4.88 0.14 13.08
CA CYS A 909 -6.04 0.38 13.95
C CYS A 909 -7.23 0.97 13.18
N PRO A 910 -7.85 0.22 12.25
CA PRO A 910 -9.12 0.59 11.66
C PRO A 910 -10.22 0.75 12.75
N PRO A 911 -11.26 1.56 12.48
CA PRO A 911 -12.25 1.90 13.50
C PRO A 911 -13.15 0.71 13.83
N LYS A 912 -13.50 0.54 15.11
CA LYS A 912 -14.55 -0.40 15.53
C LYS A 912 -15.89 0.06 14.96
N GLY A 913 -16.29 -0.55 13.84
CA GLY A 913 -17.44 -0.14 13.01
C GLY A 913 -17.16 -0.13 11.51
N GLY A 914 -15.91 -0.36 11.07
CA GLY A 914 -15.57 -0.52 9.64
C GLY A 914 -15.50 -1.97 9.19
N PHE A 915 -16.40 -2.34 8.27
CA PHE A 915 -16.26 -3.43 7.29
C PHE A 915 -16.03 -4.85 7.83
N THR A 916 -17.14 -5.53 8.17
CA THR A 916 -17.21 -6.99 8.32
C THR A 916 -18.20 -7.63 7.35
N SER A 917 -18.58 -6.93 6.26
CA SER A 917 -19.59 -7.39 5.30
C SER A 917 -19.12 -7.26 3.84
N TRP A 918 -19.61 -8.15 2.98
CA TRP A 918 -19.38 -8.08 1.52
C TRP A 918 -20.15 -6.92 0.84
N ALA A 919 -21.20 -6.38 1.47
CA ALA A 919 -22.00 -5.30 0.91
C ALA A 919 -21.19 -3.98 0.78
N ASP A 920 -20.22 -3.77 1.67
CA ASP A 920 -19.36 -2.58 1.63
C ASP A 920 -18.40 -2.59 0.42
N PHE A 921 -17.98 -3.78 -0.02
CA PHE A 921 -17.20 -3.97 -1.24
C PHE A 921 -18.03 -3.62 -2.49
N LEU A 922 -19.31 -3.99 -2.51
CA LEU A 922 -20.26 -3.59 -3.56
C LEU A 922 -20.48 -2.07 -3.60
N ILE A 923 -20.60 -1.42 -2.44
CA ILE A 923 -20.76 0.05 -2.35
C ILE A 923 -19.52 0.81 -2.85
N LEU A 924 -18.31 0.24 -2.70
CA LEU A 924 -17.09 0.79 -3.30
C LEU A 924 -17.00 0.50 -4.81
N GLY A 925 -17.38 -0.70 -5.25
CA GLY A 925 -17.45 -1.06 -6.67
C GLY A 925 -18.42 -0.17 -7.46
N LEU A 926 -19.63 0.07 -6.94
CA LEU A 926 -20.62 0.95 -7.57
C LEU A 926 -20.13 2.40 -7.72
N LYS A 927 -19.30 2.89 -6.79
CA LYS A 927 -18.68 4.23 -6.89
C LYS A 927 -17.56 4.32 -7.92
N ALA A 928 -17.01 3.19 -8.38
CA ALA A 928 -16.03 3.16 -9.47
C ALA A 928 -16.69 3.28 -10.85
N PHE A 929 -17.98 2.94 -10.98
CA PHE A 929 -18.76 3.02 -12.23
C PHE A 929 -19.52 4.35 -12.43
N SER A 930 -19.38 5.32 -11.51
CA SER A 930 -20.09 6.62 -11.55
C SER A 930 -19.13 7.83 -11.55
N GLY A 931 -18.05 7.78 -12.35
CA GLY A 931 -16.97 8.78 -12.40
C GLY A 931 -16.69 9.29 -13.80
#